data_AF-A0A1Y2F128-F1
#
_entry.id   AF-A0A1Y2F128-F1
#
_cell.length_a   1.000
_cell.length_b   1.000
_cell.length_c   1.000
_cell.angle_alpha   90.00
_cell.angle_beta   90.00
_cell.angle_gamma   90.00
#
_symmetry.space_group_name_H-M   'P 1'
#
loop_
_entity.id
_entity.type
_entity.pdbx_description
1 polymer ?
#
loop_
_entity_poly.entity_id
_entity_poly.type
_entity_poly.pdbx_seq_one_letter_code
_entity_poly.pdbx_strand_id
1 'polypeptide(L)'
;MLASTRPTAACCRTATRLAATRPSSTSAAEEAARAAQQPSSSSATRKEWRIRRRVINAAVYGNREMEERLAGPSSSSAFPSASPSDSPRSSYLDQGFRPTPTRGLSSESFDRQQKTKRSGLRLGEDPKQHRHHVARSALQRQLKRAARSFSTTASHPLRDDSINPSTSSVAPTSPPHRAHGPQVSPPPFPSESFADDEAADVLGGVDAAGFADLSSRSPKGKGRTDDPPEFGALVPGCWIESRRNGIPIEGILCGRSDSNARELLILSPSANGESSFLGVSLDDVTFVLPSFTSPSEAAQCLTLPPRDPKIHALLQSLRHLEIRVEGQTRRLLNKGAKDLYRRWTTDKRTLSSTVNVSQALSALGESHNANPETHLAMHRILISDPLHFLADPISIRTRGSFLVRPLSTTQSFERVRGWVREQSEELKTFAQRAGRARAFGAKFGPPRYNPLATTLRNRGSLPSSLAWSSSDVEILRFLQRTLGDERALQVHPFMAIAPAIIKSVDEATLAAGGQLPYLGLDVGRQRIRAFLAEVGVVAPWENWVVHDLDNFFGVWNSTDQKLLADAQEPTATRVEEAVEEAESSAPLPAESPAESPAESPAESPAESPAESPAESPADSRSPNPPRTIKSDYYASDAHDSVRHDFNTLAVYTIDDAGAMELDDGISITPAPPTPSGSPNWWIHVHVADPTALLSPSHPLAKLALARDHSEYFPERTWSMLPEWFVQGQKMSLGSLEGEEQRTMSISMRVDEQGELLESDVKVGIVRNVKRLTYKAVNRALGVAESPSPSAVLTHPLLPPDFDTSAHASNSGRQTDDSNLASDSSSIADLRTLHRLAAALLQRRVDSNALYWSFPSASVSVTPQLSHNYGIKPRPAFPQSSPLVTLTLPSLSTPAISPAQLLVSEMMVAANRAAAKFSVERGLPAPFRTQAAPVVSQSVLQQVLDCRDPRTGEASGQDILRLGVDFLPGSTSVDPGPHWPMGINDEYGYLKVTSPLRRYSDLFTHWQLKSTLLPSSTSPSTSHRFTRSAVLRHIAQFDLANKSRGRLSKHAEHFWSLYVLKHKLDSLAVSPEADPAAALLLRENPLSALSLRDPTFSTIDGIWVQPVLVQELGIRATLYCEKGAEAPEKGEVVNVRLEDIVLGPRSRMIVKRRY
;
A
#
# COMPACT_ATOMS: atom_id res chain seq x y z
N MET A 1 -34.66 -16.07 40.35
CA MET A 1 -35.10 -16.96 41.44
C MET A 1 -34.98 -18.41 40.98
N LEU A 2 -35.23 -19.35 41.91
CA LEU A 2 -35.48 -20.80 41.77
C LEU A 2 -36.04 -21.30 40.42
N ALA A 3 -35.88 -22.56 39.99
CA ALA A 3 -34.97 -23.65 40.37
C ALA A 3 -35.17 -24.87 39.43
N SER A 4 -34.16 -25.77 39.35
CA SER A 4 -34.23 -27.19 38.93
C SER A 4 -34.83 -27.50 37.53
N THR A 5 -34.79 -28.71 36.94
CA THR A 5 -34.33 -30.06 37.37
C THR A 5 -33.37 -30.72 36.36
N ARG A 6 -32.41 -31.50 36.90
CA ARG A 6 -31.79 -32.69 36.28
C ARG A 6 -32.65 -33.91 36.68
N PRO A 7 -32.62 -35.10 36.02
CA PRO A 7 -31.39 -35.93 36.00
C PRO A 7 -31.21 -37.00 34.88
N THR A 8 -29.99 -37.59 34.85
CA THR A 8 -29.60 -39.01 34.59
C THR A 8 -30.21 -39.86 33.45
N ALA A 9 -29.52 -40.86 32.87
CA ALA A 9 -28.09 -41.25 32.81
C ALA A 9 -27.94 -42.52 31.93
N ALA A 10 -26.70 -42.87 31.59
CA ALA A 10 -26.22 -44.23 31.25
C ALA A 10 -26.76 -44.89 29.94
N CYS A 11 -26.15 -45.95 29.40
CA CYS A 11 -24.71 -46.27 29.22
C CYS A 11 -24.55 -47.44 28.21
N CYS A 12 -23.34 -47.63 27.69
CA CYS A 12 -22.80 -48.89 27.13
C CYS A 12 -23.36 -49.53 25.82
N ARG A 13 -22.47 -49.53 24.81
CA ARG A 13 -21.91 -50.73 24.10
C ARG A 13 -22.65 -51.39 22.92
N THR A 14 -21.88 -51.54 21.82
CA THR A 14 -21.76 -52.70 20.90
C THR A 14 -22.94 -53.10 19.98
N ALA A 15 -22.74 -53.66 18.77
CA ALA A 15 -21.59 -53.67 17.85
C ALA A 15 -21.97 -54.23 16.45
N THR A 16 -21.17 -53.90 15.42
CA THR A 16 -20.91 -54.67 14.17
C THR A 16 -22.03 -55.18 13.24
N ARG A 17 -21.89 -54.80 11.96
CA ARG A 17 -22.11 -55.59 10.71
C ARG A 17 -23.48 -56.28 10.48
N LEU A 18 -24.10 -55.95 9.34
CA LEU A 18 -24.12 -56.85 8.16
C LEU A 18 -24.45 -56.08 6.87
N ALA A 19 -24.63 -56.78 5.74
CA ALA A 19 -24.42 -56.21 4.40
C ALA A 19 -25.56 -56.45 3.38
N ALA A 20 -25.56 -55.58 2.37
CA ALA A 20 -26.03 -55.77 0.99
C ALA A 20 -27.50 -56.16 0.71
N THR A 21 -28.14 -55.37 -0.17
CA THR A 21 -28.80 -55.89 -1.39
C THR A 21 -28.98 -54.78 -2.42
N ARG A 22 -29.07 -55.15 -3.71
CA ARG A 22 -29.53 -54.28 -4.83
C ARG A 22 -31.05 -54.42 -4.99
N PRO A 23 -31.70 -53.52 -5.73
CA PRO A 23 -32.05 -53.91 -7.10
C PRO A 23 -31.68 -52.86 -8.17
N SER A 24 -31.75 -53.29 -9.44
CA SER A 24 -31.76 -52.46 -10.65
C SER A 24 -33.22 -52.15 -11.05
N SER A 25 -33.61 -51.49 -12.14
CA SER A 25 -32.95 -51.05 -13.39
C SER A 25 -33.88 -50.08 -14.17
N THR A 26 -33.38 -49.45 -15.25
CA THR A 26 -34.12 -48.64 -16.26
C THR A 26 -34.60 -47.25 -15.79
N SER A 27 -34.77 -46.24 -16.67
CA SER A 27 -34.75 -46.27 -18.14
C SER A 27 -33.83 -45.20 -18.78
N ALA A 28 -33.36 -45.46 -20.00
CA ALA A 28 -32.36 -44.65 -20.70
C ALA A 28 -32.96 -43.43 -21.45
N ALA A 29 -33.89 -42.72 -20.83
CA ALA A 29 -34.58 -41.58 -21.44
C ALA A 29 -33.94 -40.20 -21.14
N GLU A 30 -33.26 -40.05 -19.99
CA GLU A 30 -32.76 -38.74 -19.54
C GLU A 30 -31.44 -38.28 -20.18
N GLU A 31 -30.62 -39.21 -20.69
CA GLU A 31 -29.29 -38.85 -21.24
C GLU A 31 -29.37 -38.10 -22.57
N ALA A 32 -30.43 -38.32 -23.38
CA ALA A 32 -30.63 -37.59 -24.63
C ALA A 32 -30.94 -36.08 -24.40
N ALA A 33 -31.61 -35.74 -23.29
CA ALA A 33 -31.99 -34.36 -22.97
C ALA A 33 -30.80 -33.51 -22.49
N ARG A 34 -29.79 -34.13 -21.84
CA ARG A 34 -28.65 -33.42 -21.24
C ARG A 34 -27.62 -32.90 -22.25
N ALA A 35 -27.68 -33.33 -23.51
CA ALA A 35 -26.76 -32.89 -24.56
C ALA A 35 -27.09 -31.52 -25.20
N ALA A 36 -28.30 -31.00 -25.01
CA ALA A 36 -28.82 -29.87 -25.80
C ALA A 36 -28.63 -28.47 -25.17
N GLN A 37 -28.19 -28.37 -23.91
CA GLN A 37 -28.11 -27.08 -23.19
C GLN A 37 -26.77 -26.90 -22.45
N GLN A 38 -25.71 -26.58 -23.18
CA GLN A 38 -24.51 -25.94 -22.63
C GLN A 38 -24.26 -24.57 -23.29
N PRO A 39 -24.12 -23.47 -22.52
CA PRO A 39 -23.74 -22.17 -23.08
C PRO A 39 -22.26 -22.16 -23.46
N SER A 40 -21.97 -22.29 -24.76
CA SER A 40 -20.61 -22.35 -25.33
C SER A 40 -19.86 -21.00 -25.37
N SER A 41 -20.40 -19.98 -24.69
CA SER A 41 -20.05 -18.56 -24.84
C SER A 41 -18.65 -18.15 -24.36
N SER A 42 -18.02 -18.90 -23.44
CA SER A 42 -16.67 -18.57 -22.94
C SER A 42 -15.53 -18.92 -23.92
N SER A 43 -15.81 -19.70 -24.97
CA SER A 43 -14.79 -20.20 -25.90
C SER A 43 -14.34 -19.14 -26.92
N ALA A 44 -15.29 -18.43 -27.54
CA ALA A 44 -15.03 -17.54 -28.67
C ALA A 44 -14.18 -16.32 -28.29
N THR A 45 -14.59 -15.57 -27.26
CA THR A 45 -13.84 -14.40 -26.75
C THR A 45 -12.45 -14.78 -26.25
N ARG A 46 -12.30 -15.91 -25.55
CA ARG A 46 -10.97 -16.46 -25.18
C ARG A 46 -10.12 -16.78 -26.41
N LYS A 47 -10.70 -17.29 -27.50
CA LYS A 47 -10.00 -17.65 -28.75
C LYS A 47 -9.55 -16.40 -29.51
N GLU A 48 -10.39 -15.38 -29.61
CA GLU A 48 -10.08 -14.13 -30.30
C GLU A 48 -9.09 -13.25 -29.51
N TRP A 49 -9.28 -13.12 -28.19
CA TRP A 49 -8.30 -12.45 -27.31
C TRP A 49 -6.95 -13.15 -27.32
N ARG A 50 -6.90 -14.51 -27.39
CA ARG A 50 -5.65 -15.24 -27.59
C ARG A 50 -4.94 -14.86 -28.89
N ILE A 51 -5.66 -14.50 -29.96
CA ILE A 51 -5.07 -14.03 -31.23
C ILE A 51 -4.58 -12.58 -31.07
N ARG A 52 -5.41 -11.66 -30.57
CA ARG A 52 -5.04 -10.24 -30.35
C ARG A 52 -3.82 -10.13 -29.41
N ARG A 53 -3.80 -10.90 -28.30
CA ARG A 53 -2.65 -11.00 -27.38
C ARG A 53 -1.42 -11.64 -28.03
N ARG A 54 -1.56 -12.60 -28.95
CA ARG A 54 -0.41 -13.16 -29.70
C ARG A 54 0.25 -12.11 -30.59
N VAL A 55 -0.52 -11.24 -31.25
CA VAL A 55 0.03 -10.15 -32.07
C VAL A 55 0.82 -9.16 -31.21
N ILE A 56 0.24 -8.69 -30.09
CA ILE A 56 0.93 -7.76 -29.18
C ILE A 56 2.16 -8.42 -28.55
N ASN A 57 2.05 -9.65 -28.04
CA ASN A 57 3.19 -10.36 -27.45
C ASN A 57 4.29 -10.67 -28.47
N ALA A 58 3.96 -10.99 -29.73
CA ALA A 58 4.97 -11.19 -30.78
C ALA A 58 5.66 -9.86 -31.12
N ALA A 59 4.91 -8.76 -31.18
CA ALA A 59 5.44 -7.43 -31.44
C ALA A 59 6.34 -6.90 -30.31
N VAL A 60 6.06 -7.24 -29.04
CA VAL A 60 6.83 -6.79 -27.86
C VAL A 60 7.98 -7.74 -27.50
N TYR A 61 7.77 -9.07 -27.52
CA TYR A 61 8.72 -10.07 -27.01
C TYR A 61 9.44 -10.89 -28.08
N GLY A 62 9.21 -10.63 -29.38
CA GLY A 62 10.11 -11.02 -30.47
C GLY A 62 10.26 -12.52 -30.73
N ASN A 63 9.15 -13.26 -30.89
CA ASN A 63 9.19 -14.68 -31.29
C ASN A 63 9.55 -14.87 -32.78
N ARG A 64 10.85 -14.69 -33.10
CA ARG A 64 11.44 -14.83 -34.44
C ARG A 64 11.13 -16.18 -35.13
N GLU A 65 10.91 -17.22 -34.34
CA GLU A 65 10.64 -18.61 -34.75
C GLU A 65 9.28 -18.81 -35.48
N MET A 66 8.36 -17.83 -35.47
CA MET A 66 7.13 -17.91 -36.28
C MET A 66 7.24 -17.24 -37.66
N GLU A 67 8.16 -16.30 -37.88
CA GLU A 67 8.31 -15.66 -39.20
C GLU A 67 8.85 -16.67 -40.22
N GLU A 68 9.83 -17.48 -39.82
CA GLU A 68 10.40 -18.58 -40.63
C GLU A 68 9.38 -19.70 -40.93
N ARG A 69 8.35 -19.88 -40.09
CA ARG A 69 7.26 -20.84 -40.31
C ARG A 69 6.09 -20.30 -41.14
N LEU A 70 6.06 -19.00 -41.43
CA LEU A 70 5.09 -18.36 -42.33
C LEU A 70 5.65 -18.17 -43.75
N ALA A 71 6.96 -18.33 -43.94
CA ALA A 71 7.62 -18.31 -45.24
C ALA A 71 7.65 -19.70 -45.94
N GLY A 72 6.47 -20.31 -46.12
CA GLY A 72 6.28 -21.52 -46.93
C GLY A 72 5.75 -21.19 -48.35
N PRO A 73 6.13 -21.93 -49.41
CA PRO A 73 5.88 -21.50 -50.78
C PRO A 73 4.41 -21.61 -51.22
N SER A 74 3.98 -20.63 -52.02
CA SER A 74 2.68 -20.62 -52.70
C SER A 74 2.60 -21.68 -53.80
N SER A 75 1.56 -22.53 -53.77
CA SER A 75 1.17 -23.37 -54.90
C SER A 75 -0.34 -23.32 -55.12
N SER A 76 -0.74 -23.37 -56.40
CA SER A 76 -2.14 -23.27 -56.83
C SER A 76 -2.51 -24.44 -57.74
N SER A 77 -3.45 -25.29 -57.33
CA SER A 77 -4.36 -26.02 -58.24
C SER A 77 -5.39 -26.90 -57.51
N ALA A 78 -6.61 -26.88 -58.02
CA ALA A 78 -7.61 -27.96 -58.16
C ALA A 78 -7.73 -29.11 -57.12
N PHE A 79 -8.98 -29.32 -56.68
CA PHE A 79 -9.50 -30.62 -56.19
C PHE A 79 -9.50 -31.68 -57.31
N PRO A 80 -9.53 -32.99 -56.95
CA PRO A 80 -10.82 -33.70 -56.98
C PRO A 80 -11.09 -34.58 -55.74
N SER A 81 -12.27 -35.21 -55.71
CA SER A 81 -12.89 -35.92 -54.59
C SER A 81 -12.68 -37.44 -54.57
N ALA A 82 -12.63 -38.04 -53.37
CA ALA A 82 -12.93 -39.46 -53.13
C ALA A 82 -13.50 -39.70 -51.71
N SER A 83 -14.21 -40.82 -51.52
CA SER A 83 -15.00 -41.17 -50.32
C SER A 83 -14.26 -42.20 -49.41
N PRO A 84 -14.73 -42.50 -48.17
CA PRO A 84 -13.90 -43.12 -47.13
C PRO A 84 -14.08 -44.65 -46.97
N SER A 85 -13.14 -45.27 -46.24
CA SER A 85 -13.31 -46.61 -45.64
C SER A 85 -12.45 -46.81 -44.38
N ASP A 86 -13.09 -47.32 -43.32
CA ASP A 86 -12.63 -48.23 -42.26
C ASP A 86 -11.49 -47.90 -41.27
N SER A 87 -11.87 -47.97 -39.99
CA SER A 87 -11.02 -48.23 -38.82
C SER A 87 -10.97 -49.74 -38.49
N PRO A 88 -9.96 -50.25 -37.77
CA PRO A 88 -10.03 -50.33 -36.29
C PRO A 88 -8.71 -49.86 -35.59
N ARG A 89 -8.62 -49.50 -34.29
CA ARG A 89 -8.74 -50.31 -33.05
C ARG A 89 -7.79 -51.55 -33.06
N SER A 90 -7.05 -51.94 -32.02
CA SER A 90 -7.04 -51.60 -30.57
C SER A 90 -5.74 -52.13 -29.88
N SER A 91 -5.42 -51.67 -28.64
CA SER A 91 -4.82 -52.43 -27.48
C SER A 91 -3.52 -53.26 -27.62
N TYR A 92 -2.72 -53.61 -26.59
CA TYR A 92 -2.39 -53.15 -25.22
C TYR A 92 -1.28 -54.10 -24.68
N LEU A 93 -0.31 -53.63 -23.85
CA LEU A 93 0.41 -54.41 -22.79
C LEU A 93 1.29 -55.63 -23.25
N ASP A 94 2.27 -56.20 -22.51
CA ASP A 94 3.12 -55.78 -21.37
C ASP A 94 4.29 -56.81 -21.15
N GLN A 95 5.28 -56.48 -20.30
CA GLN A 95 6.30 -57.35 -19.64
C GLN A 95 7.46 -57.96 -20.47
N GLY A 96 8.66 -58.12 -19.85
CA GLY A 96 9.81 -58.73 -20.57
C GLY A 96 11.23 -58.83 -19.97
N PHE A 97 11.48 -58.62 -18.66
CA PHE A 97 12.73 -59.02 -17.94
C PHE A 97 14.15 -58.47 -18.34
N ARG A 98 15.10 -58.64 -17.40
CA ARG A 98 16.58 -58.46 -17.50
C ARG A 98 17.26 -59.87 -17.42
N PRO A 99 18.61 -60.10 -17.46
CA PRO A 99 19.77 -59.18 -17.51
C PRO A 99 20.97 -59.57 -18.45
N THR A 100 22.05 -58.78 -18.34
CA THR A 100 23.46 -58.87 -18.83
C THR A 100 24.16 -60.25 -18.66
N PRO A 101 25.25 -60.61 -19.41
CA PRO A 101 26.63 -60.19 -19.03
C PRO A 101 27.82 -60.15 -20.07
N THR A 102 28.77 -59.23 -19.80
CA THR A 102 30.26 -59.34 -19.85
C THR A 102 31.16 -59.30 -21.12
N ARG A 103 32.33 -58.64 -20.92
CA ARG A 103 33.65 -58.66 -21.63
C ARG A 103 33.74 -58.01 -23.03
N GLY A 104 34.84 -57.32 -23.41
CA GLY A 104 36.04 -56.90 -22.64
C GLY A 104 37.24 -56.49 -23.53
N LEU A 105 38.31 -55.92 -22.94
CA LEU A 105 39.61 -55.53 -23.58
C LEU A 105 39.56 -54.30 -24.53
N SER A 106 40.63 -53.50 -24.74
CA SER A 106 41.87 -53.24 -23.98
C SER A 106 42.51 -51.89 -24.39
N SER A 107 43.60 -51.50 -23.73
CA SER A 107 44.38 -50.27 -23.95
C SER A 107 45.21 -50.25 -25.25
N GLU A 108 45.56 -49.05 -25.75
CA GLU A 108 46.96 -48.57 -25.75
C GLU A 108 47.10 -47.07 -26.06
N SER A 109 48.33 -46.54 -25.96
CA SER A 109 48.66 -45.10 -25.95
C SER A 109 49.89 -44.79 -26.81
N PHE A 110 49.94 -43.62 -27.46
CA PHE A 110 51.18 -43.06 -28.01
C PHE A 110 51.32 -41.54 -27.81
N ASP A 111 52.56 -41.07 -27.85
CA ASP A 111 53.05 -39.77 -27.37
C ASP A 111 53.89 -39.02 -28.44
N ARG A 112 54.29 -37.76 -28.14
CA ARG A 112 55.24 -36.83 -28.79
C ARG A 112 54.59 -35.58 -29.44
N GLN A 113 54.82 -34.35 -28.92
CA GLN A 113 56.03 -33.48 -28.99
C GLN A 113 56.15 -32.73 -30.35
N GLN A 114 56.62 -31.47 -30.48
CA GLN A 114 57.03 -30.46 -29.49
C GLN A 114 56.92 -28.99 -30.00
N LYS A 115 57.29 -28.03 -29.13
CA LYS A 115 57.25 -26.56 -29.28
C LYS A 115 58.26 -26.00 -30.32
N THR A 116 58.00 -24.78 -30.80
CA THR A 116 59.05 -23.74 -31.02
C THR A 116 58.60 -22.35 -30.51
N LYS A 117 59.54 -21.41 -30.34
CA LYS A 117 59.39 -20.02 -29.85
C LYS A 117 60.34 -19.09 -30.60
N ARG A 118 60.01 -17.79 -30.71
CA ARG A 118 60.85 -16.53 -30.72
C ARG A 118 59.96 -15.38 -31.28
N SER A 119 59.76 -14.20 -30.68
CA SER A 119 60.65 -13.08 -30.24
C SER A 119 61.30 -12.29 -31.40
N GLY A 120 61.29 -10.95 -31.46
CA GLY A 120 60.73 -9.93 -30.55
C GLY A 120 61.23 -8.49 -30.85
N LEU A 121 61.15 -7.58 -29.85
CA LEU A 121 61.73 -6.21 -29.78
C LEU A 121 61.05 -5.02 -30.53
N ARG A 122 61.41 -3.79 -30.09
CA ARG A 122 60.89 -2.46 -30.51
C ARG A 122 62.04 -1.49 -30.87
N LEU A 123 61.76 -0.50 -31.73
CA LEU A 123 62.35 0.87 -31.88
C LEU A 123 61.47 1.62 -32.94
N GLY A 124 61.47 2.94 -33.15
CA GLY A 124 62.20 4.07 -32.55
C GLY A 124 61.40 5.39 -32.69
N GLU A 125 62.04 6.54 -32.93
CA GLU A 125 61.40 7.89 -32.91
C GLU A 125 61.70 8.76 -34.16
N ASP A 126 60.70 9.53 -34.64
CA ASP A 126 60.69 10.84 -35.38
C ASP A 126 61.69 11.05 -36.59
N PRO A 127 61.81 12.21 -37.31
CA PRO A 127 61.01 13.45 -37.34
C PRO A 127 60.65 14.09 -38.74
N LYS A 128 59.60 14.95 -38.72
CA LYS A 128 59.39 16.28 -39.38
C LYS A 128 59.78 16.62 -40.86
N GLN A 129 58.87 17.41 -41.48
CA GLN A 129 59.03 18.37 -42.63
C GLN A 129 59.15 17.76 -44.06
N HIS A 130 58.82 18.43 -45.20
CA HIS A 130 58.48 19.84 -45.51
C HIS A 130 57.68 20.04 -46.85
N ARG A 131 56.69 20.97 -46.91
CA ARG A 131 56.25 21.87 -48.05
C ARG A 131 55.95 21.28 -49.49
N HIS A 132 55.27 21.93 -50.48
CA HIS A 132 54.94 23.33 -50.81
C HIS A 132 53.70 23.49 -51.76
N HIS A 133 52.89 24.57 -51.61
CA HIS A 133 52.29 25.50 -52.63
C HIS A 133 51.51 25.02 -53.91
N VAL A 134 50.66 25.82 -54.61
CA VAL A 134 50.18 27.23 -54.47
C VAL A 134 48.76 27.44 -55.07
N ALA A 135 48.11 28.59 -54.71
CA ALA A 135 46.98 29.32 -55.36
C ALA A 135 45.63 29.34 -54.57
N ARG A 136 44.78 30.40 -54.60
CA ARG A 136 45.00 31.86 -54.88
C ARG A 136 43.84 32.74 -54.32
N SER A 137 44.19 33.87 -53.69
CA SER A 137 43.65 35.26 -53.79
C SER A 137 42.18 35.57 -54.19
N ALA A 138 41.48 36.61 -53.67
CA ALA A 138 41.69 37.60 -52.58
C ALA A 138 40.32 38.35 -52.34
N LEU A 139 40.10 39.42 -51.53
CA LEU A 139 40.94 40.54 -51.06
C LEU A 139 40.26 41.38 -49.93
N GLN A 140 40.93 41.56 -48.76
CA GLN A 140 41.08 42.81 -47.91
C GLN A 140 39.82 43.64 -47.46
N ARG A 141 39.73 44.46 -46.38
CA ARG A 141 40.55 45.03 -45.24
C ARG A 141 39.53 45.76 -44.27
N GLN A 142 39.76 46.39 -43.09
CA GLN A 142 40.92 46.70 -42.21
C GLN A 142 40.51 47.01 -40.72
N LEU A 143 41.28 46.48 -39.75
CA LEU A 143 41.69 47.01 -38.41
C LEU A 143 40.80 47.85 -37.41
N LYS A 144 40.73 47.32 -36.16
CA LYS A 144 41.09 47.90 -34.82
C LYS A 144 40.09 48.57 -33.82
N ARG A 145 40.13 48.00 -32.58
CA ARG A 145 40.15 48.59 -31.21
C ARG A 145 38.89 49.16 -30.50
N ALA A 146 38.31 48.29 -29.67
CA ALA A 146 37.92 48.42 -28.24
C ALA A 146 37.80 49.78 -27.51
N ALA A 147 36.67 49.95 -26.77
CA ALA A 147 36.54 50.58 -25.45
C ALA A 147 35.19 50.17 -24.76
N ARG A 148 34.96 50.56 -23.50
CA ARG A 148 33.70 50.36 -22.74
C ARG A 148 32.91 51.69 -22.58
N SER A 149 31.61 51.55 -22.29
CA SER A 149 30.78 52.38 -21.37
C SER A 149 29.81 53.46 -21.90
N PHE A 150 28.65 53.51 -21.21
CA PHE A 150 27.74 54.63 -20.90
C PHE A 150 26.94 55.47 -21.94
N SER A 151 25.62 55.52 -21.70
CA SER A 151 24.75 56.71 -21.57
C SER A 151 23.96 57.31 -22.77
N THR A 152 22.63 57.49 -22.55
CA THR A 152 21.73 58.60 -23.01
C THR A 152 21.53 58.85 -24.53
N THR A 153 20.54 59.57 -25.09
CA THR A 153 19.27 60.28 -24.73
C THR A 153 18.50 60.54 -26.06
N ALA A 154 17.28 61.11 -26.17
CA ALA A 154 15.99 61.06 -25.45
C ALA A 154 14.98 62.00 -26.19
N SER A 155 13.66 61.94 -25.95
CA SER A 155 12.72 63.03 -26.34
C SER A 155 11.42 63.05 -25.52
N HIS A 156 10.85 64.25 -25.31
CA HIS A 156 9.62 64.57 -24.56
C HIS A 156 8.73 65.53 -25.39
N PRO A 157 7.44 65.77 -25.05
CA PRO A 157 7.02 66.89 -24.16
C PRO A 157 6.21 66.43 -22.91
N LEU A 158 6.21 67.12 -21.74
CA LEU A 158 5.51 68.37 -21.31
C LEU A 158 3.97 68.25 -21.26
N ARG A 159 3.20 68.62 -20.20
CA ARG A 159 3.40 69.15 -18.81
C ARG A 159 2.41 68.39 -17.87
N ASP A 160 2.57 68.19 -16.56
CA ASP A 160 3.23 68.91 -15.44
C ASP A 160 2.34 69.94 -14.71
N ASP A 161 1.72 69.51 -13.59
CA ASP A 161 1.27 70.31 -12.42
C ASP A 161 0.66 69.39 -11.32
N SER A 162 0.53 69.80 -10.05
CA SER A 162 1.60 69.77 -9.03
C SER A 162 1.04 69.68 -7.58
N ILE A 163 1.94 69.57 -6.57
CA ILE A 163 1.73 69.87 -5.13
C ILE A 163 1.06 68.80 -4.21
N ASN A 164 1.60 68.73 -2.98
CA ASN A 164 1.32 67.88 -1.79
C ASN A 164 1.01 68.86 -0.60
N PRO A 165 0.74 68.50 0.69
CA PRO A 165 0.48 67.21 1.36
C PRO A 165 -0.62 67.26 2.48
N SER A 166 -0.64 66.24 3.38
CA SER A 166 -0.77 66.35 4.86
C SER A 166 -2.11 66.32 5.65
N THR A 167 -2.00 65.71 6.86
CA THR A 167 -2.71 65.95 8.15
C THR A 167 -4.21 65.62 8.38
N SER A 168 -4.44 64.38 8.85
CA SER A 168 -4.94 64.03 10.22
C SER A 168 -6.26 64.55 10.83
N SER A 169 -7.03 63.58 11.38
CA SER A 169 -7.57 63.50 12.76
C SER A 169 -9.09 63.64 13.03
N VAL A 170 -9.49 63.05 14.17
CA VAL A 170 -10.71 63.29 15.00
C VAL A 170 -12.06 62.66 14.56
N ALA A 171 -12.78 62.12 15.56
CA ALA A 171 -14.15 61.57 15.57
C ALA A 171 -15.04 62.47 16.50
N PRO A 172 -16.17 62.12 17.17
CA PRO A 172 -16.97 60.87 17.25
C PRO A 172 -18.53 61.10 17.24
N THR A 173 -19.32 60.11 17.70
CA THR A 173 -20.74 60.19 18.20
C THR A 173 -21.86 60.55 17.19
N SER A 174 -23.15 60.17 17.31
CA SER A 174 -23.92 59.33 18.27
C SER A 174 -25.26 58.79 17.65
N PRO A 175 -26.05 57.90 18.31
CA PRO A 175 -27.28 57.23 17.82
C PRO A 175 -28.59 57.88 18.38
N PRO A 176 -29.79 57.25 18.56
CA PRO A 176 -30.37 55.93 18.16
C PRO A 176 -31.86 55.98 17.66
N HIS A 177 -32.50 54.81 17.41
CA HIS A 177 -33.95 54.43 17.56
C HIS A 177 -34.40 53.37 16.51
N ARG A 178 -35.45 52.53 16.68
CA ARG A 178 -36.11 51.88 17.85
C ARG A 178 -36.89 50.64 17.32
N ALA A 179 -37.23 49.66 18.18
CA ALA A 179 -37.79 48.34 17.82
C ALA A 179 -39.21 48.34 17.21
N HIS A 180 -39.61 47.22 16.56
CA HIS A 180 -40.90 46.53 16.74
C HIS A 180 -40.95 45.13 16.09
N GLY A 181 -41.59 44.15 16.75
CA GLY A 181 -42.20 42.94 16.15
C GLY A 181 -43.74 43.05 16.18
N PRO A 182 -44.54 42.07 15.69
CA PRO A 182 -44.60 40.72 16.29
C PRO A 182 -44.94 39.55 15.31
N GLN A 183 -45.32 38.38 15.86
CA GLN A 183 -45.86 37.19 15.17
C GLN A 183 -47.33 37.33 14.72
N VAL A 184 -47.80 36.47 13.80
CA VAL A 184 -49.15 35.81 13.75
C VAL A 184 -49.05 34.56 12.81
N SER A 185 -49.94 33.57 12.97
CA SER A 185 -49.90 32.24 12.31
C SER A 185 -51.03 32.05 11.24
N PRO A 186 -51.46 30.83 10.77
CA PRO A 186 -51.83 30.62 9.34
C PRO A 186 -53.33 30.35 9.04
N PRO A 187 -53.70 30.16 7.74
CA PRO A 187 -54.95 29.53 7.29
C PRO A 187 -54.79 28.12 6.64
N PRO A 188 -55.86 27.29 6.46
CA PRO A 188 -55.73 25.86 6.07
C PRO A 188 -56.67 25.32 4.94
N PHE A 189 -56.27 24.18 4.32
CA PHE A 189 -57.10 23.21 3.53
C PHE A 189 -57.86 23.74 2.27
N PRO A 190 -58.50 22.94 1.37
CA PRO A 190 -58.83 21.48 1.30
C PRO A 190 -57.83 20.67 0.42
N SER A 191 -57.78 19.33 0.32
CA SER A 191 -58.69 18.17 0.50
C SER A 191 -59.61 17.79 -0.69
N GLU A 192 -59.23 16.75 -1.45
CA GLU A 192 -60.13 15.99 -2.34
C GLU A 192 -59.66 14.52 -2.42
N SER A 193 -60.53 13.59 -2.82
CA SER A 193 -60.33 12.14 -2.60
C SER A 193 -61.05 11.26 -3.64
N PHE A 194 -60.39 10.20 -4.12
CA PHE A 194 -61.02 9.02 -4.73
C PHE A 194 -60.16 7.77 -4.47
N ALA A 195 -60.72 6.57 -4.71
CA ALA A 195 -60.23 5.31 -4.16
C ALA A 195 -60.32 4.12 -5.14
N ASP A 196 -59.87 2.97 -4.62
CA ASP A 196 -60.21 1.58 -4.99
C ASP A 196 -59.36 0.80 -6.03
N ASP A 197 -58.94 -0.39 -5.56
CA ASP A 197 -58.72 -1.72 -6.16
C ASP A 197 -57.48 -2.15 -7.03
N GLU A 198 -56.72 -3.04 -6.37
CA GLU A 198 -56.16 -4.36 -6.78
C GLU A 198 -55.20 -4.58 -8.00
N ALA A 199 -53.94 -4.87 -7.62
CA ALA A 199 -53.18 -6.10 -7.90
C ALA A 199 -52.40 -6.33 -9.23
N ALA A 200 -51.23 -6.98 -9.06
CA ALA A 200 -50.21 -7.39 -10.05
C ALA A 200 -49.45 -6.22 -10.76
N ASP A 201 -48.18 -6.33 -11.14
CA ASP A 201 -47.28 -7.50 -11.23
C ASP A 201 -45.82 -7.14 -10.85
N VAL A 202 -44.93 -8.13 -10.69
CA VAL A 202 -43.59 -7.97 -10.08
C VAL A 202 -42.47 -7.71 -11.10
N LEU A 203 -42.07 -6.44 -11.26
CA LEU A 203 -40.74 -6.04 -11.77
C LEU A 203 -40.24 -4.78 -11.07
N GLY A 204 -38.96 -4.78 -10.67
CA GLY A 204 -38.33 -3.63 -9.99
C GLY A 204 -38.10 -2.44 -10.93
N GLY A 205 -38.56 -1.25 -10.52
CA GLY A 205 -38.40 -0.02 -11.29
C GLY A 205 -37.00 0.60 -11.14
N VAL A 206 -36.38 0.97 -12.26
CA VAL A 206 -35.14 1.75 -12.30
C VAL A 206 -35.51 3.24 -12.25
N ASP A 207 -35.25 3.92 -11.13
CA ASP A 207 -35.71 5.30 -10.92
C ASP A 207 -34.80 6.33 -11.63
N ALA A 208 -35.32 6.89 -12.73
CA ALA A 208 -34.62 7.86 -13.55
C ALA A 208 -34.63 9.30 -12.99
N ALA A 209 -35.31 9.57 -11.86
CA ALA A 209 -35.53 10.94 -11.37
C ALA A 209 -34.33 11.59 -10.65
N GLY A 210 -33.36 10.80 -10.15
CA GLY A 210 -32.32 11.27 -9.22
C GLY A 210 -31.23 12.21 -9.76
N PHE A 211 -31.19 12.51 -11.07
CA PHE A 211 -30.00 13.12 -11.70
C PHE A 211 -30.02 14.65 -11.90
N ALA A 212 -31.07 15.37 -11.50
CA ALA A 212 -31.22 16.80 -11.82
C ALA A 212 -30.24 17.74 -11.09
N ASP A 213 -30.06 17.57 -9.78
CA ASP A 213 -29.54 18.66 -8.91
C ASP A 213 -28.00 18.83 -8.92
N LEU A 214 -27.25 17.86 -9.45
CA LEU A 214 -25.79 17.96 -9.58
C LEU A 214 -25.32 18.81 -10.79
N SER A 215 -26.25 19.33 -11.60
CA SER A 215 -25.96 20.15 -12.78
C SER A 215 -25.80 21.65 -12.51
N SER A 216 -26.25 22.12 -11.34
CA SER A 216 -26.47 23.55 -11.03
C SER A 216 -25.20 24.37 -10.74
N ARG A 217 -24.08 23.73 -10.40
CA ARG A 217 -22.80 24.40 -10.07
C ARG A 217 -21.87 24.56 -11.27
N SER A 218 -22.26 25.41 -12.22
CA SER A 218 -21.34 25.84 -13.29
C SER A 218 -20.16 26.66 -12.72
N PRO A 219 -18.90 26.28 -12.94
CA PRO A 219 -17.75 27.08 -12.50
C PRO A 219 -17.62 28.34 -13.39
N LYS A 220 -18.18 29.46 -12.93
CA LYS A 220 -18.03 30.79 -13.57
C LYS A 220 -16.64 31.40 -13.33
N GLY A 221 -15.60 30.65 -13.68
CA GLY A 221 -14.23 31.14 -13.82
C GLY A 221 -13.77 30.99 -15.26
N LYS A 222 -13.16 32.03 -15.84
CA LYS A 222 -12.45 31.89 -17.12
C LYS A 222 -11.15 31.11 -16.88
N GLY A 223 -11.24 29.78 -17.00
CA GLY A 223 -10.08 28.90 -16.93
C GLY A 223 -9.00 29.31 -17.94
N ARG A 224 -7.74 29.24 -17.52
CA ARG A 224 -6.58 29.50 -18.38
C ARG A 224 -6.31 28.24 -19.21
N THR A 225 -5.87 28.40 -20.46
CA THR A 225 -5.83 27.33 -21.48
C THR A 225 -4.77 26.24 -21.26
N ASP A 226 -4.14 26.21 -20.08
CA ASP A 226 -2.87 25.52 -19.83
C ASP A 226 -3.00 24.39 -18.78
N ASP A 227 -4.18 24.20 -18.19
CA ASP A 227 -4.47 23.11 -17.24
C ASP A 227 -4.78 21.79 -18.00
N PRO A 228 -4.22 20.64 -17.57
CA PRO A 228 -4.53 19.35 -18.19
C PRO A 228 -5.96 18.89 -17.88
N PRO A 229 -6.61 18.11 -18.77
CA PRO A 229 -8.01 17.71 -18.60
C PRO A 229 -8.25 16.87 -17.33
N GLU A 230 -9.37 17.12 -16.66
CA GLU A 230 -9.74 16.48 -15.39
C GLU A 230 -10.07 14.97 -15.53
N PHE A 231 -9.05 14.13 -15.41
CA PHE A 231 -9.20 12.67 -15.27
C PHE A 231 -9.82 12.30 -13.89
N GLY A 232 -11.12 12.49 -13.73
CA GLY A 232 -11.82 12.20 -12.46
C GLY A 232 -13.32 11.90 -12.53
N ALA A 233 -14.09 12.62 -13.34
CA ALA A 233 -15.56 12.53 -13.32
C ALA A 233 -16.09 11.26 -14.03
N LEU A 234 -16.43 10.23 -13.25
CA LEU A 234 -17.15 9.04 -13.72
C LEU A 234 -18.67 9.31 -13.74
N VAL A 235 -19.12 9.87 -14.86
CA VAL A 235 -20.52 10.15 -15.20
C VAL A 235 -21.02 9.24 -16.33
N PRO A 236 -22.34 9.03 -16.48
CA PRO A 236 -22.89 8.40 -17.67
C PRO A 236 -22.39 9.06 -18.96
N GLY A 237 -22.20 8.28 -20.02
CA GLY A 237 -21.66 8.75 -21.31
C GLY A 237 -20.13 8.76 -21.41
N CYS A 238 -19.40 8.53 -20.32
CA CYS A 238 -17.97 8.20 -20.37
C CYS A 238 -17.77 6.79 -20.95
N TRP A 239 -16.75 6.60 -21.79
CA TRP A 239 -16.25 5.26 -22.14
C TRP A 239 -15.19 4.83 -21.11
N ILE A 240 -15.18 3.56 -20.70
CA ILE A 240 -14.20 3.06 -19.74
C ILE A 240 -13.56 1.72 -20.17
N GLU A 241 -12.28 1.56 -19.88
CA GLU A 241 -11.61 0.24 -19.84
C GLU A 241 -11.52 -0.20 -18.37
N SER A 242 -12.01 -1.40 -18.09
CA SER A 242 -11.87 -2.12 -16.82
C SER A 242 -11.10 -3.41 -17.05
N ARG A 243 -10.34 -3.90 -16.06
CA ARG A 243 -9.53 -5.13 -16.20
C ARG A 243 -9.59 -6.01 -14.97
N ARG A 244 -9.97 -7.28 -15.18
CA ARG A 244 -9.90 -8.33 -14.16
C ARG A 244 -9.15 -9.55 -14.70
N ASN A 245 -8.23 -10.09 -13.90
CA ASN A 245 -7.30 -11.17 -14.25
C ASN A 245 -6.54 -10.97 -15.59
N GLY A 246 -6.21 -9.71 -15.92
CA GLY A 246 -5.53 -9.33 -17.16
C GLY A 246 -6.42 -9.33 -18.41
N ILE A 247 -7.73 -9.58 -18.26
CA ILE A 247 -8.73 -9.52 -19.33
C ILE A 247 -9.37 -8.13 -19.29
N PRO A 248 -9.30 -7.33 -20.38
CA PRO A 248 -10.04 -6.08 -20.48
C PRO A 248 -11.52 -6.33 -20.75
N ILE A 249 -12.35 -5.50 -20.14
CA ILE A 249 -13.78 -5.32 -20.41
C ILE A 249 -13.95 -3.84 -20.70
N GLU A 250 -14.55 -3.50 -21.84
CA GLU A 250 -14.73 -2.12 -22.29
C GLU A 250 -16.20 -1.84 -22.59
N GLY A 251 -16.62 -0.59 -22.41
CA GLY A 251 -18.01 -0.20 -22.64
C GLY A 251 -18.30 1.26 -22.30
N ILE A 252 -19.54 1.67 -22.57
CA ILE A 252 -20.06 3.00 -22.21
C ILE A 252 -20.66 2.91 -20.81
N LEU A 253 -20.28 3.81 -19.91
CA LEU A 253 -20.88 3.96 -18.60
C LEU A 253 -22.32 4.46 -18.75
N CYS A 254 -23.28 3.65 -18.33
CA CYS A 254 -24.72 3.97 -18.38
C CYS A 254 -25.25 4.40 -17.01
N GLY A 255 -24.75 3.78 -15.94
CA GLY A 255 -25.14 4.11 -14.56
C GLY A 255 -24.27 3.43 -13.52
N ARG A 256 -24.77 3.32 -12.29
CA ARG A 256 -24.17 2.50 -11.21
C ARG A 256 -25.17 1.43 -10.78
N SER A 257 -24.69 0.44 -10.03
CA SER A 257 -25.59 -0.45 -9.29
C SER A 257 -26.09 0.26 -8.04
N ASP A 258 -27.40 0.20 -7.81
CA ASP A 258 -28.05 0.86 -6.66
C ASP A 258 -27.66 0.21 -5.32
N SER A 259 -27.39 -1.09 -5.30
CA SER A 259 -26.94 -1.80 -4.08
C SER A 259 -25.44 -1.65 -3.78
N ASN A 260 -24.64 -1.26 -4.78
CA ASN A 260 -23.18 -1.18 -4.71
C ASN A 260 -22.66 0.06 -5.46
N ALA A 261 -22.49 1.18 -4.75
CA ALA A 261 -22.04 2.46 -5.33
C ALA A 261 -20.62 2.45 -5.93
N ARG A 262 -19.87 1.35 -5.76
CA ARG A 262 -18.56 1.08 -6.42
C ARG A 262 -18.68 0.23 -7.68
N GLU A 263 -19.87 -0.20 -8.07
CA GLU A 263 -20.11 -0.99 -9.28
C GLU A 263 -20.78 -0.14 -10.34
N LEU A 264 -20.18 -0.18 -11.53
CA LEU A 264 -20.52 0.65 -12.67
C LEU A 264 -21.22 -0.22 -13.70
N LEU A 265 -22.40 0.18 -14.15
CA LEU A 265 -23.14 -0.53 -15.20
C LEU A 265 -22.68 0.00 -16.56
N ILE A 266 -21.98 -0.86 -17.31
CA ILE A 266 -21.51 -0.54 -18.66
C ILE A 266 -22.27 -1.28 -19.75
N LEU A 267 -22.61 -0.58 -20.83
CA LEU A 267 -23.02 -1.18 -22.10
C LEU A 267 -21.78 -1.71 -22.83
N SER A 268 -21.69 -3.03 -22.97
CA SER A 268 -20.56 -3.75 -23.59
C SER A 268 -21.04 -4.67 -24.71
N PRO A 269 -20.29 -4.81 -25.82
CA PRO A 269 -20.63 -5.73 -26.91
C PRO A 269 -20.46 -7.19 -26.47
N SER A 270 -21.52 -7.99 -26.58
CA SER A 270 -21.45 -9.44 -26.33
C SER A 270 -20.71 -10.16 -27.47
N ALA A 271 -20.15 -11.33 -27.16
CA ALA A 271 -19.53 -12.24 -28.13
C ALA A 271 -20.46 -12.61 -29.32
N ASN A 272 -21.77 -12.51 -29.10
CA ASN A 272 -22.82 -12.86 -30.06
C ASN A 272 -23.32 -11.65 -30.89
N GLY A 273 -22.79 -10.44 -30.63
CA GLY A 273 -23.25 -9.19 -31.26
C GLY A 273 -24.47 -8.52 -30.62
N GLU A 274 -25.11 -9.16 -29.64
CA GLU A 274 -26.18 -8.56 -28.81
C GLU A 274 -25.59 -7.63 -27.73
N SER A 275 -26.38 -6.71 -27.19
CA SER A 275 -25.94 -5.86 -26.09
C SER A 275 -25.94 -6.60 -24.75
N SER A 276 -24.86 -6.50 -24.00
CA SER A 276 -24.80 -6.93 -22.60
C SER A 276 -24.48 -5.77 -21.68
N PHE A 277 -25.34 -5.52 -20.70
CA PHE A 277 -24.97 -4.71 -19.54
C PHE A 277 -24.11 -5.56 -18.61
N LEU A 278 -22.98 -5.01 -18.17
CA LEU A 278 -22.04 -5.67 -17.27
C LEU A 278 -21.77 -4.77 -16.07
N GLY A 279 -21.85 -5.34 -14.86
CA GLY A 279 -21.29 -4.74 -13.66
C GLY A 279 -19.76 -4.82 -13.69
N VAL A 280 -19.08 -3.67 -13.57
CA VAL A 280 -17.63 -3.61 -13.40
C VAL A 280 -17.26 -2.82 -12.14
N SER A 281 -16.31 -3.32 -11.38
CA SER A 281 -15.82 -2.61 -10.19
C SER A 281 -15.09 -1.34 -10.59
N LEU A 282 -15.40 -0.23 -9.93
CA LEU A 282 -14.65 1.03 -9.94
C LEU A 282 -13.14 0.78 -9.74
N ASP A 283 -12.78 -0.16 -8.87
CA ASP A 283 -11.39 -0.48 -8.53
C ASP A 283 -10.67 -1.35 -9.58
N ASP A 284 -11.40 -1.87 -10.58
CA ASP A 284 -10.83 -2.54 -11.76
C ASP A 284 -10.70 -1.59 -12.98
N VAL A 285 -11.30 -0.38 -12.93
CA VAL A 285 -11.24 0.61 -14.02
C VAL A 285 -9.80 1.13 -14.19
N THR A 286 -9.24 0.95 -15.39
CA THR A 286 -7.88 1.39 -15.74
C THR A 286 -7.84 2.65 -16.60
N PHE A 287 -8.86 2.90 -17.42
CA PHE A 287 -8.90 4.10 -18.28
C PHE A 287 -10.31 4.67 -18.36
N VAL A 288 -10.42 6.00 -18.47
CA VAL A 288 -11.67 6.73 -18.66
C VAL A 288 -11.48 7.71 -19.81
N LEU A 289 -12.37 7.63 -20.79
CA LEU A 289 -12.53 8.59 -21.89
C LEU A 289 -13.81 9.40 -21.61
N PRO A 290 -13.70 10.64 -21.11
CA PRO A 290 -14.86 11.46 -20.81
C PRO A 290 -15.61 11.88 -22.09
N SER A 291 -16.92 12.12 -21.96
CA SER A 291 -17.78 12.66 -23.03
C SER A 291 -17.75 11.86 -24.34
N PHE A 292 -17.80 10.52 -24.27
CA PHE A 292 -17.85 9.65 -25.46
C PHE A 292 -19.23 9.66 -26.15
N THR A 293 -20.29 9.85 -25.37
CA THR A 293 -21.67 10.08 -25.82
C THR A 293 -22.40 10.96 -24.79
N SER A 294 -23.64 11.40 -25.05
CA SER A 294 -24.40 12.18 -24.09
C SER A 294 -24.69 11.38 -22.81
N PRO A 295 -24.56 11.98 -21.61
CA PRO A 295 -24.99 11.33 -20.37
C PRO A 295 -26.45 10.89 -20.39
N SER A 296 -27.34 11.66 -21.03
CA SER A 296 -28.77 11.33 -21.13
C SER A 296 -29.04 10.13 -22.06
N GLU A 297 -28.29 9.99 -23.14
CA GLU A 297 -28.41 8.86 -24.07
C GLU A 297 -27.88 7.57 -23.45
N ALA A 298 -26.74 7.65 -22.74
CA ALA A 298 -26.17 6.52 -22.04
C ALA A 298 -27.04 6.05 -20.86
N ALA A 299 -27.63 6.97 -20.10
CA ALA A 299 -28.57 6.62 -19.02
C ALA A 299 -29.85 5.96 -19.54
N GLN A 300 -30.43 6.49 -20.64
CA GLN A 300 -31.60 5.89 -21.29
C GLN A 300 -31.38 4.43 -21.71
N CYS A 301 -30.15 4.01 -22.00
CA CYS A 301 -29.89 2.64 -22.43
C CYS A 301 -30.29 1.58 -21.37
N LEU A 302 -30.28 1.92 -20.07
CA LEU A 302 -30.70 0.99 -19.00
C LEU A 302 -32.18 0.60 -19.07
N THR A 303 -33.03 1.39 -19.74
CA THR A 303 -34.48 1.12 -19.87
C THR A 303 -34.88 0.66 -21.28
N LEU A 304 -33.94 0.51 -22.21
CA LEU A 304 -34.19 0.13 -23.60
C LEU A 304 -33.98 -1.37 -23.84
N PRO A 305 -34.78 -2.01 -24.74
CA PRO A 305 -34.63 -3.43 -25.02
C PRO A 305 -33.29 -3.74 -25.73
N PRO A 306 -32.66 -4.92 -25.51
CA PRO A 306 -31.32 -5.25 -26.04
C PRO A 306 -31.08 -5.22 -27.56
N ARG A 307 -32.11 -4.90 -28.35
CA ARG A 307 -32.06 -4.78 -29.82
C ARG A 307 -32.49 -3.40 -30.32
N ASP A 308 -32.56 -2.40 -29.43
CA ASP A 308 -32.90 -1.03 -29.78
C ASP A 308 -31.88 -0.39 -30.75
N PRO A 309 -32.31 0.36 -31.78
CA PRO A 309 -31.40 1.03 -32.73
C PRO A 309 -30.39 1.99 -32.08
N LYS A 310 -30.74 2.68 -30.98
CA LYS A 310 -29.81 3.55 -30.24
C LYS A 310 -28.67 2.73 -29.64
N ILE A 311 -29.01 1.62 -28.97
CA ILE A 311 -28.03 0.69 -28.42
C ILE A 311 -27.12 0.16 -29.54
N HIS A 312 -27.68 -0.22 -30.68
CA HIS A 312 -26.89 -0.68 -31.83
C HIS A 312 -25.93 0.40 -32.38
N ALA A 313 -26.38 1.65 -32.49
CA ALA A 313 -25.53 2.77 -32.92
C ALA A 313 -24.37 3.04 -31.93
N LEU A 314 -24.62 2.92 -30.62
CA LEU A 314 -23.57 3.01 -29.60
C LEU A 314 -22.56 1.86 -29.68
N LEU A 315 -23.02 0.63 -29.90
CA LEU A 315 -22.14 -0.52 -30.13
C LEU A 315 -21.30 -0.39 -31.42
N GLN A 316 -21.85 0.20 -32.49
CA GLN A 316 -21.06 0.56 -33.68
C GLN A 316 -19.99 1.62 -33.37
N SER A 317 -20.33 2.65 -32.58
CA SER A 317 -19.39 3.68 -32.13
C SER A 317 -18.22 3.11 -31.30
N LEU A 318 -18.47 2.13 -30.43
CA LEU A 318 -17.42 1.38 -29.73
C LEU A 318 -16.47 0.69 -30.72
N ARG A 319 -17.01 -0.01 -31.71
CA ARG A 319 -16.21 -0.71 -32.74
C ARG A 319 -15.39 0.26 -33.59
N HIS A 320 -15.93 1.45 -33.89
CA HIS A 320 -15.20 2.50 -34.58
C HIS A 320 -14.07 3.10 -33.72
N LEU A 321 -14.26 3.23 -32.40
CA LEU A 321 -13.20 3.63 -31.48
C LEU A 321 -12.06 2.60 -31.47
N GLU A 322 -12.36 1.30 -31.36
CA GLU A 322 -11.35 0.24 -31.35
C GLU A 322 -10.45 0.30 -32.62
N ILE A 323 -11.06 0.44 -33.79
CA ILE A 323 -10.34 0.54 -35.08
C ILE A 323 -9.36 1.73 -35.09
N ARG A 324 -9.77 2.90 -34.56
CA ARG A 324 -8.90 4.09 -34.51
C ARG A 324 -7.78 3.93 -33.48
N VAL A 325 -8.07 3.36 -32.30
CA VAL A 325 -7.08 3.07 -31.25
C VAL A 325 -6.02 2.05 -31.71
N GLU A 326 -6.42 1.01 -32.45
CA GLU A 326 -5.49 0.07 -33.09
C GLU A 326 -4.60 0.77 -34.13
N GLY A 327 -5.17 1.69 -34.92
CA GLY A 327 -4.41 2.57 -35.82
C GLY A 327 -3.35 3.41 -35.10
N GLN A 328 -3.70 4.08 -34.00
CA GLN A 328 -2.74 4.84 -33.20
C GLN A 328 -1.70 3.93 -32.52
N THR A 329 -2.09 2.73 -32.09
CA THR A 329 -1.18 1.74 -31.49
C THR A 329 -0.07 1.36 -32.47
N ARG A 330 -0.43 1.06 -33.74
CA ARG A 330 0.56 0.80 -34.80
C ARG A 330 1.46 2.02 -35.07
N ARG A 331 0.90 3.24 -35.08
CA ARG A 331 1.66 4.49 -35.26
C ARG A 331 2.72 4.68 -34.16
N LEU A 332 2.34 4.49 -32.90
CA LEU A 332 3.22 4.64 -31.74
C LEU A 332 4.31 3.55 -31.71
N LEU A 333 3.96 2.30 -32.03
CA LEU A 333 4.94 1.21 -32.16
C LEU A 333 5.98 1.53 -33.24
N ASN A 334 5.57 2.09 -34.38
CA ASN A 334 6.47 2.51 -35.47
C ASN A 334 7.36 3.72 -35.09
N LYS A 335 6.91 4.61 -34.18
CA LYS A 335 7.76 5.65 -33.56
C LYS A 335 8.77 5.11 -32.52
N GLY A 336 8.76 3.80 -32.29
CA GLY A 336 9.68 3.12 -31.36
C GLY A 336 9.17 3.05 -29.92
N ALA A 337 7.84 3.01 -29.69
CA ALA A 337 7.27 2.75 -28.37
C ALA A 337 7.77 1.44 -27.73
N LYS A 338 8.18 0.45 -28.55
CA LYS A 338 8.81 -0.80 -28.10
C LYS A 338 10.11 -0.57 -27.30
N ASP A 339 10.88 0.46 -27.67
CA ASP A 339 12.15 0.79 -27.02
C ASP A 339 11.99 1.79 -25.86
N LEU A 340 10.75 2.19 -25.52
CA LEU A 340 10.46 3.22 -24.53
C LEU A 340 11.12 2.92 -23.17
N TYR A 341 11.05 1.66 -22.71
CA TYR A 341 11.71 1.24 -21.47
C TYR A 341 13.23 1.40 -21.51
N ARG A 342 13.87 1.08 -22.65
CA ARG A 342 15.31 1.28 -22.82
C ARG A 342 15.64 2.78 -22.74
N ARG A 343 14.93 3.63 -23.50
CA ARG A 343 15.12 5.09 -23.47
C ARG A 343 15.01 5.63 -22.04
N TRP A 344 13.93 5.28 -21.34
CA TRP A 344 13.61 5.72 -19.98
C TRP A 344 14.64 5.30 -18.93
N THR A 345 15.23 4.11 -19.07
CA THR A 345 16.27 3.60 -18.15
C THR A 345 17.69 4.04 -18.52
N THR A 346 17.94 4.47 -19.76
CA THR A 346 19.26 4.99 -20.17
C THR A 346 19.49 6.47 -19.89
N ASP A 347 18.46 7.33 -19.94
CA ASP A 347 18.64 8.76 -19.63
C ASP A 347 18.64 9.00 -18.12
N LYS A 348 19.79 9.45 -17.60
CA LYS A 348 19.96 9.82 -16.18
C LYS A 348 19.00 10.93 -15.73
N ARG A 349 18.45 11.73 -16.65
CA ARG A 349 17.46 12.79 -16.39
C ARG A 349 16.04 12.26 -16.22
N THR A 350 15.74 11.05 -16.70
CA THR A 350 14.41 10.41 -16.62
C THR A 350 14.34 9.26 -15.61
N LEU A 351 15.27 9.17 -14.66
CA LEU A 351 15.32 8.13 -13.61
C LEU A 351 14.20 8.23 -12.54
N SER A 352 13.00 8.63 -12.95
CA SER A 352 11.77 8.44 -12.19
C SER A 352 11.41 6.96 -12.13
N SER A 353 11.07 6.47 -10.94
CA SER A 353 10.48 5.14 -10.70
C SER A 353 9.05 5.01 -11.25
N THR A 354 8.51 6.06 -11.87
CA THR A 354 7.18 6.10 -12.49
C THR A 354 7.20 6.78 -13.86
N VAL A 355 6.31 6.37 -14.75
CA VAL A 355 6.05 7.01 -16.05
C VAL A 355 4.55 7.22 -16.21
N ASN A 356 4.13 8.40 -16.69
CA ASN A 356 2.75 8.65 -17.08
C ASN A 356 2.55 8.65 -18.61
N VAL A 357 1.32 8.45 -19.07
CA VAL A 357 0.97 8.40 -20.51
C VAL A 357 1.46 9.63 -21.27
N SER A 358 1.28 10.85 -20.75
CA SER A 358 1.70 12.09 -21.43
C SER A 358 3.23 12.21 -21.53
N GLN A 359 3.97 11.74 -20.52
CA GLN A 359 5.43 11.66 -20.54
C GLN A 359 5.93 10.60 -21.54
N ALA A 360 5.28 9.44 -21.58
CA ALA A 360 5.59 8.37 -22.54
C ALA A 360 5.35 8.83 -23.98
N LEU A 361 4.29 9.60 -24.24
CA LEU A 361 4.02 10.26 -25.51
C LEU A 361 5.08 11.32 -25.85
N SER A 362 5.42 12.19 -24.90
CA SER A 362 6.47 13.21 -25.07
C SER A 362 7.84 12.59 -25.41
N ALA A 363 8.18 11.44 -24.82
CA ALA A 363 9.40 10.67 -25.11
C ALA A 363 9.44 10.02 -26.52
N LEU A 364 8.33 10.08 -27.27
CA LEU A 364 8.24 9.70 -28.69
C LEU A 364 8.04 10.91 -29.63
N GLY A 365 8.15 12.14 -29.12
CA GLY A 365 7.91 13.36 -29.88
C GLY A 365 6.44 13.57 -30.26
N GLU A 366 5.51 13.04 -29.47
CA GLU A 366 4.08 13.38 -29.55
C GLU A 366 3.76 14.59 -28.65
N SER A 367 2.68 15.30 -28.94
CA SER A 367 2.17 16.36 -28.05
C SER A 367 1.74 15.80 -26.70
N HIS A 368 1.93 16.57 -25.62
CA HIS A 368 1.36 16.28 -24.30
C HIS A 368 -0.18 16.36 -24.30
N ASN A 369 -0.74 17.14 -25.23
CA ASN A 369 -2.17 17.25 -25.54
C ASN A 369 -2.48 16.48 -26.84
N ALA A 370 -2.02 15.22 -26.95
CA ALA A 370 -2.44 14.35 -28.05
C ALA A 370 -3.92 13.95 -27.90
N ASN A 371 -4.56 13.50 -28.98
CA ASN A 371 -5.98 13.14 -28.89
C ASN A 371 -6.19 11.96 -27.90
N PRO A 372 -7.36 11.84 -27.25
CA PRO A 372 -7.57 10.83 -26.21
C PRO A 372 -7.37 9.38 -26.69
N GLU A 373 -7.57 9.13 -27.98
CA GLU A 373 -7.33 7.84 -28.63
C GLU A 373 -5.84 7.48 -28.66
N THR A 374 -4.96 8.47 -28.82
CA THR A 374 -3.49 8.31 -28.73
C THR A 374 -3.07 8.09 -27.28
N HIS A 375 -3.73 8.72 -26.30
CA HIS A 375 -3.51 8.45 -24.87
C HIS A 375 -3.96 7.02 -24.50
N LEU A 376 -5.11 6.57 -24.99
CA LEU A 376 -5.60 5.20 -24.80
C LEU A 376 -4.71 4.16 -25.49
N ALA A 377 -4.22 4.43 -26.70
CA ALA A 377 -3.25 3.57 -27.39
C ALA A 377 -1.93 3.45 -26.61
N MET A 378 -1.39 4.56 -26.09
CA MET A 378 -0.20 4.51 -25.23
C MET A 378 -0.47 3.79 -23.90
N HIS A 379 -1.62 4.03 -23.26
CA HIS A 379 -2.05 3.26 -22.08
C HIS A 379 -2.07 1.75 -22.37
N ARG A 380 -2.65 1.33 -23.51
CA ARG A 380 -2.71 -0.06 -23.96
C ARG A 380 -1.35 -0.66 -24.23
N ILE A 381 -0.40 0.10 -24.79
CA ILE A 381 1.00 -0.35 -24.95
C ILE A 381 1.65 -0.59 -23.58
N LEU A 382 1.60 0.39 -22.67
CA LEU A 382 2.22 0.31 -21.34
C LEU A 382 1.65 -0.84 -20.50
N ILE A 383 0.32 -0.97 -20.41
CA ILE A 383 -0.31 -2.01 -19.58
C ILE A 383 -0.12 -3.43 -20.13
N SER A 384 0.17 -3.57 -21.43
CA SER A 384 0.41 -4.86 -22.07
C SER A 384 1.82 -5.41 -21.85
N ASP A 385 2.74 -4.62 -21.26
CA ASP A 385 4.11 -5.04 -20.94
C ASP A 385 4.37 -5.09 -19.42
N PRO A 386 3.86 -6.13 -18.72
CA PRO A 386 4.01 -6.29 -17.27
C PRO A 386 5.44 -6.66 -16.83
N LEU A 387 6.36 -6.90 -17.77
CA LEU A 387 7.78 -7.04 -17.47
C LEU A 387 8.39 -5.66 -17.14
N HIS A 388 8.09 -4.64 -17.94
CA HIS A 388 8.69 -3.32 -17.82
C HIS A 388 7.83 -2.31 -17.04
N PHE A 389 6.50 -2.33 -17.21
CA PHE A 389 5.59 -1.34 -16.64
C PHE A 389 4.53 -2.01 -15.76
N LEU A 390 4.49 -1.60 -14.49
CA LEU A 390 3.70 -2.21 -13.43
C LEU A 390 2.46 -1.36 -13.10
N ALA A 391 1.29 -1.94 -13.33
CA ALA A 391 -0.01 -1.28 -13.23
C ALA A 391 -0.60 -1.29 -11.80
N ASP A 392 -1.08 -0.14 -11.31
CA ASP A 392 -1.97 -0.02 -10.15
C ASP A 392 -3.25 0.73 -10.59
N PRO A 393 -4.47 0.27 -10.21
CA PRO A 393 -5.70 0.84 -10.75
C PRO A 393 -5.86 2.33 -10.45
N ILE A 394 -5.53 2.76 -9.23
CA ILE A 394 -5.71 4.15 -8.81
C ILE A 394 -4.70 5.05 -9.52
N SER A 395 -3.44 4.63 -9.57
CA SER A 395 -2.34 5.35 -10.23
C SER A 395 -2.58 5.57 -11.72
N ILE A 396 -3.13 4.57 -12.42
CA ILE A 396 -3.45 4.68 -13.83
C ILE A 396 -4.74 5.49 -14.03
N ARG A 397 -5.84 5.17 -13.33
CA ARG A 397 -7.14 5.84 -13.55
C ARG A 397 -7.09 7.35 -13.28
N THR A 398 -6.25 7.79 -12.34
CA THR A 398 -6.16 9.22 -11.93
C THR A 398 -5.05 10.02 -12.61
N ARG A 399 -4.03 9.37 -13.20
CA ARG A 399 -2.86 10.06 -13.78
C ARG A 399 -2.27 9.42 -15.04
N GLY A 400 -2.81 8.29 -15.50
CA GLY A 400 -2.16 7.42 -16.48
C GLY A 400 -0.79 6.91 -16.04
N SER A 401 -0.52 6.82 -14.72
CA SER A 401 0.82 6.52 -14.18
C SER A 401 1.05 5.03 -13.91
N PHE A 402 2.19 4.53 -14.38
CA PHE A 402 2.72 3.19 -14.16
C PHE A 402 4.01 3.25 -13.33
N LEU A 403 4.27 2.21 -12.52
CA LEU A 403 5.58 2.01 -11.92
C LEU A 403 6.54 1.43 -12.97
N VAL A 404 7.79 1.91 -13.02
CA VAL A 404 8.82 1.39 -13.93
C VAL A 404 9.66 0.35 -13.19
N ARG A 405 9.75 -0.88 -13.70
CA ARG A 405 10.52 -1.94 -13.05
C ARG A 405 12.03 -1.66 -13.16
N PRO A 406 12.84 -1.82 -12.09
CA PRO A 406 14.29 -1.58 -12.16
C PRO A 406 15.00 -2.45 -13.20
N LEU A 407 15.98 -1.86 -13.91
CA LEU A 407 16.74 -2.51 -14.99
C LEU A 407 17.44 -3.80 -14.53
N SER A 408 17.96 -3.81 -13.30
CA SER A 408 18.55 -5.00 -12.68
C SER A 408 17.56 -6.18 -12.55
N THR A 409 16.26 -5.91 -12.45
CA THR A 409 15.24 -6.96 -12.35
C THR A 409 14.78 -7.47 -13.72
N THR A 410 14.75 -6.62 -14.74
CA THR A 410 14.36 -7.03 -16.11
C THR A 410 15.50 -7.77 -16.81
N GLN A 411 16.75 -7.33 -16.62
CA GLN A 411 17.94 -8.12 -16.97
C GLN A 411 17.96 -9.48 -16.26
N SER A 412 17.61 -9.51 -14.96
CA SER A 412 17.52 -10.74 -14.16
C SER A 412 16.47 -11.72 -14.69
N PHE A 413 15.31 -11.22 -15.14
CA PHE A 413 14.28 -12.03 -15.80
C PHE A 413 14.79 -12.66 -17.11
N GLU A 414 15.41 -11.87 -17.99
CA GLU A 414 15.88 -12.37 -19.29
C GLU A 414 17.06 -13.36 -19.15
N ARG A 415 17.95 -13.20 -18.17
CA ARG A 415 19.02 -14.19 -17.89
C ARG A 415 18.43 -15.55 -17.49
N VAL A 416 17.52 -15.58 -16.51
CA VAL A 416 16.89 -16.83 -16.07
C VAL A 416 16.03 -17.45 -17.19
N ARG A 417 15.37 -16.63 -18.01
CA ARG A 417 14.65 -17.07 -19.22
C ARG A 417 15.58 -17.74 -20.24
N GLY A 418 16.78 -17.18 -20.46
CA GLY A 418 17.84 -17.78 -21.28
C GLY A 418 18.28 -19.14 -20.75
N TRP A 419 18.70 -19.20 -19.47
CA TRP A 419 19.13 -20.44 -18.81
C TRP A 419 18.08 -21.57 -18.89
N VAL A 420 16.79 -21.24 -18.76
CA VAL A 420 15.69 -22.22 -18.90
C VAL A 420 15.44 -22.64 -20.35
N ARG A 421 15.53 -21.72 -21.31
CA ARG A 421 15.41 -22.03 -22.74
C ARG A 421 16.55 -22.93 -23.23
N GLU A 422 17.78 -22.62 -22.83
CA GLU A 422 19.00 -23.29 -23.28
C GLU A 422 19.39 -24.51 -22.45
N GLN A 423 18.66 -24.79 -21.36
CA GLN A 423 18.98 -25.86 -20.40
C GLN A 423 20.44 -25.77 -19.93
N SER A 424 20.83 -24.55 -19.51
CA SER A 424 22.23 -24.20 -19.25
C SER A 424 22.79 -24.88 -17.99
N GLU A 425 24.11 -24.80 -17.82
CA GLU A 425 24.78 -25.44 -16.69
C GLU A 425 24.49 -24.74 -15.36
N GLU A 426 24.15 -23.45 -15.37
CA GLU A 426 23.63 -22.73 -14.20
C GLU A 426 22.31 -23.33 -13.71
N LEU A 427 21.38 -23.68 -14.62
CA LEU A 427 20.11 -24.31 -14.24
C LEU A 427 20.34 -25.73 -13.68
N LYS A 428 21.22 -26.52 -14.32
CA LYS A 428 21.54 -27.89 -13.89
C LYS A 428 22.24 -27.92 -12.53
N THR A 429 23.24 -27.07 -12.33
CA THR A 429 23.94 -26.96 -11.05
C THR A 429 23.05 -26.39 -9.95
N PHE A 430 22.18 -25.42 -10.27
CA PHE A 430 21.12 -24.98 -9.36
C PHE A 430 20.18 -26.13 -8.96
N ALA A 431 19.67 -26.90 -9.92
CA ALA A 431 18.77 -28.02 -9.65
C ALA A 431 19.40 -29.06 -8.71
N GLN A 432 20.68 -29.39 -8.91
CA GLN A 432 21.43 -30.28 -8.03
C GLN A 432 21.65 -29.68 -6.62
N ARG A 433 22.01 -28.40 -6.50
CA ARG A 433 22.16 -27.72 -5.19
C ARG A 433 20.83 -27.65 -4.45
N ALA A 434 19.76 -27.28 -5.14
CA ALA A 434 18.41 -27.18 -4.60
C ALA A 434 17.88 -28.54 -4.11
N GLY A 435 18.07 -29.61 -4.88
CA GLY A 435 17.74 -30.98 -4.44
C GLY A 435 18.48 -31.40 -3.17
N ARG A 436 19.77 -31.06 -3.06
CA ARG A 436 20.58 -31.28 -1.83
C ARG A 436 20.10 -30.41 -0.66
N ALA A 437 19.74 -29.16 -0.88
CA ALA A 437 19.21 -28.26 0.15
C ALA A 437 17.86 -28.76 0.68
N ARG A 438 16.95 -29.19 -0.20
CA ARG A 438 15.67 -29.86 0.13
C ARG A 438 15.90 -31.13 0.97
N ALA A 439 16.81 -32.01 0.52
CA ALA A 439 17.15 -33.23 1.25
C ALA A 439 17.85 -32.98 2.60
N PHE A 440 18.51 -31.83 2.77
CA PHE A 440 19.04 -31.38 4.07
C PHE A 440 17.92 -30.85 4.97
N GLY A 441 17.06 -29.96 4.45
CA GLY A 441 15.91 -29.39 5.17
C GLY A 441 14.94 -30.46 5.70
N ALA A 442 14.67 -31.49 4.90
CA ALA A 442 13.79 -32.61 5.28
C ALA A 442 14.18 -33.33 6.58
N LYS A 443 15.48 -33.33 6.95
CA LYS A 443 15.99 -33.98 8.17
C LYS A 443 15.52 -33.33 9.46
N PHE A 444 15.05 -32.09 9.38
CA PHE A 444 14.80 -31.24 10.56
C PHE A 444 13.33 -31.21 11.00
N GLY A 445 12.40 -31.67 10.15
CA GLY A 445 10.96 -31.59 10.41
C GLY A 445 10.44 -30.16 10.62
N PRO A 446 9.17 -29.99 10.99
CA PRO A 446 8.62 -28.66 11.25
C PRO A 446 9.36 -27.98 12.42
N PRO A 447 9.69 -26.67 12.32
CA PRO A 447 10.18 -25.87 13.44
C PRO A 447 9.17 -25.85 14.60
N ARG A 448 9.68 -25.87 15.84
CA ARG A 448 8.89 -25.88 17.08
C ARG A 448 9.10 -24.59 17.84
N TYR A 449 8.03 -23.96 18.36
CA TYR A 449 8.17 -22.78 19.22
C TYR A 449 9.09 -23.04 20.41
N ASN A 450 9.84 -22.00 20.79
CA ASN A 450 10.67 -21.98 21.99
C ASN A 450 10.33 -20.70 22.77
N PRO A 451 9.72 -20.78 23.96
CA PRO A 451 9.33 -19.59 24.72
C PRO A 451 10.53 -18.75 25.15
N LEU A 452 11.69 -19.37 25.41
CA LEU A 452 12.91 -18.67 25.81
C LEU A 452 13.63 -17.98 24.64
N ALA A 453 13.08 -18.01 23.42
CA ALA A 453 13.71 -17.42 22.23
C ALA A 453 13.25 -15.98 21.99
N THR A 454 14.02 -15.02 22.52
CA THR A 454 13.88 -13.58 22.19
C THR A 454 14.14 -13.26 20.71
N THR A 455 14.80 -14.17 19.98
CA THR A 455 15.09 -14.06 18.54
C THR A 455 15.01 -15.43 17.85
N LEU A 456 14.49 -15.48 16.62
CA LEU A 456 14.41 -16.73 15.86
C LEU A 456 15.76 -17.09 15.24
N ARG A 457 16.41 -18.13 15.78
CA ARG A 457 17.69 -18.65 15.29
C ARG A 457 17.50 -19.68 14.16
N ASN A 458 18.55 -19.90 13.37
CA ASN A 458 18.59 -20.92 12.32
C ASN A 458 19.35 -22.17 12.78
N ARG A 459 19.03 -23.33 12.19
CA ARG A 459 19.55 -24.64 12.61
C ARG A 459 20.98 -24.91 12.09
N GLY A 460 21.96 -24.63 12.96
CA GLY A 460 23.34 -25.14 12.84
C GLY A 460 24.18 -24.52 11.72
N SER A 461 25.46 -24.92 11.69
CA SER A 461 26.39 -24.56 10.62
C SER A 461 26.12 -25.42 9.38
N LEU A 462 25.58 -24.80 8.33
CA LEU A 462 25.36 -25.50 7.07
C LEU A 462 26.69 -25.85 6.38
N PRO A 463 26.79 -27.04 5.74
CA PRO A 463 27.90 -27.37 4.86
C PRO A 463 28.17 -26.27 3.83
N SER A 464 29.45 -25.93 3.62
CA SER A 464 29.87 -24.94 2.61
C SER A 464 29.43 -25.30 1.19
N SER A 465 29.24 -26.61 0.91
CA SER A 465 28.69 -27.15 -0.34
C SER A 465 27.20 -26.86 -0.58
N LEU A 466 26.49 -26.27 0.39
CA LEU A 466 25.11 -25.75 0.26
C LEU A 466 25.07 -24.21 0.15
N ALA A 467 26.20 -23.52 -0.01
CA ALA A 467 26.19 -22.10 -0.31
C ALA A 467 25.63 -21.83 -1.72
N TRP A 468 24.83 -20.77 -1.84
CA TRP A 468 24.26 -20.34 -3.11
C TRP A 468 25.27 -19.50 -3.90
N SER A 469 25.52 -19.86 -5.15
CA SER A 469 26.23 -19.02 -6.12
C SER A 469 25.38 -17.81 -6.54
N SER A 470 26.00 -16.84 -7.22
CA SER A 470 25.31 -15.68 -7.80
C SER A 470 24.14 -16.07 -8.71
N SER A 471 24.31 -17.10 -9.54
CA SER A 471 23.26 -17.63 -10.42
C SER A 471 22.14 -18.33 -9.63
N ASP A 472 22.47 -19.07 -8.57
CA ASP A 472 21.46 -19.70 -7.70
C ASP A 472 20.61 -18.61 -7.02
N VAL A 473 21.23 -17.58 -6.43
CA VAL A 473 20.54 -16.45 -5.80
C VAL A 473 19.66 -15.69 -6.81
N GLU A 474 20.06 -15.63 -8.08
CA GLU A 474 19.25 -15.04 -9.15
C GLU A 474 18.02 -15.89 -9.50
N ILE A 475 18.17 -17.20 -9.67
CA ILE A 475 17.04 -18.13 -9.92
C ILE A 475 16.08 -18.14 -8.72
N LEU A 476 16.61 -18.13 -7.49
CA LEU A 476 15.79 -18.04 -6.28
C LEU A 476 15.04 -16.70 -6.20
N ARG A 477 15.66 -15.58 -6.60
CA ARG A 477 14.99 -14.27 -6.64
C ARG A 477 13.95 -14.19 -7.74
N PHE A 478 14.16 -14.88 -8.86
CA PHE A 478 13.14 -15.06 -9.89
C PHE A 478 11.91 -15.81 -9.33
N LEU A 479 12.12 -16.89 -8.58
CA LEU A 479 11.03 -17.66 -7.98
C LEU A 479 10.34 -16.91 -6.83
N GLN A 480 11.07 -16.24 -5.94
CA GLN A 480 10.51 -15.46 -4.83
C GLN A 480 9.58 -14.34 -5.34
N ARG A 481 9.94 -13.67 -6.44
CA ARG A 481 9.10 -12.67 -7.12
C ARG A 481 7.76 -13.23 -7.63
N THR A 482 7.60 -14.55 -7.79
CA THR A 482 6.30 -15.15 -8.16
C THR A 482 5.27 -15.16 -7.03
N LEU A 483 5.70 -14.92 -5.78
CA LEU A 483 4.82 -15.03 -4.63
C LEU A 483 3.94 -13.79 -4.40
N GLY A 484 4.36 -12.61 -4.86
CA GLY A 484 3.59 -11.36 -4.80
C GLY A 484 2.29 -11.39 -5.63
N ASP A 485 1.35 -10.51 -5.29
CA ASP A 485 -0.07 -10.49 -5.66
C ASP A 485 -0.36 -10.61 -7.16
N GLU A 486 -1.49 -11.26 -7.47
CA GLU A 486 -2.05 -11.23 -8.81
C GLU A 486 -2.79 -9.92 -9.03
N ARG A 487 -2.01 -8.91 -9.45
CA ARG A 487 -2.53 -7.64 -9.98
C ARG A 487 -3.60 -7.94 -11.02
N ALA A 488 -4.86 -7.70 -10.67
CA ALA A 488 -6.01 -8.03 -11.53
C ALA A 488 -5.93 -7.38 -12.93
N LEU A 489 -5.10 -6.35 -13.09
CA LEU A 489 -4.87 -5.65 -14.34
C LEU A 489 -3.89 -6.34 -15.32
N GLN A 490 -3.00 -7.21 -14.82
CA GLN A 490 -1.80 -7.67 -15.53
C GLN A 490 -1.40 -9.12 -15.21
N VAL A 491 -1.07 -9.91 -16.23
CA VAL A 491 -0.57 -11.28 -16.06
C VAL A 491 0.87 -11.27 -15.56
N HIS A 492 1.16 -12.00 -14.48
CA HIS A 492 2.48 -11.99 -13.84
C HIS A 492 3.55 -12.71 -14.70
N PRO A 493 4.59 -12.03 -15.21
CA PRO A 493 5.47 -12.58 -16.26
C PRO A 493 6.33 -13.75 -15.78
N PHE A 494 6.75 -13.75 -14.51
CA PHE A 494 7.60 -14.80 -13.92
C PHE A 494 6.90 -16.17 -13.84
N MET A 495 5.55 -16.20 -13.79
CA MET A 495 4.78 -17.44 -13.64
C MET A 495 4.85 -18.36 -14.86
N ALA A 496 5.18 -17.84 -16.04
CA ALA A 496 5.30 -18.65 -17.25
C ALA A 496 6.55 -19.57 -17.27
N ILE A 497 7.56 -19.26 -16.47
CA ILE A 497 8.89 -19.93 -16.51
C ILE A 497 9.12 -20.76 -15.25
N ALA A 498 8.63 -20.30 -14.09
CA ALA A 498 8.80 -20.99 -12.80
C ALA A 498 8.42 -22.49 -12.82
N PRO A 499 7.35 -22.94 -13.50
CA PRO A 499 7.02 -24.38 -13.61
C PRO A 499 8.11 -25.25 -14.23
N ALA A 500 8.92 -24.72 -15.16
CA ALA A 500 10.04 -25.47 -15.74
C ALA A 500 11.19 -25.62 -14.73
N ILE A 501 11.53 -24.53 -14.02
CA ILE A 501 12.59 -24.53 -13.00
C ILE A 501 12.28 -25.55 -11.90
N ILE A 502 11.04 -25.57 -11.38
CA ILE A 502 10.62 -26.54 -10.34
C ILE A 502 10.71 -27.98 -10.86
N LYS A 503 10.30 -28.26 -12.11
CA LYS A 503 10.41 -29.60 -12.69
C LYS A 503 11.86 -30.09 -12.78
N SER A 504 12.79 -29.25 -13.24
CA SER A 504 14.22 -29.60 -13.27
C SER A 504 14.80 -29.88 -11.87
N VAL A 505 14.37 -29.14 -10.83
CA VAL A 505 14.77 -29.40 -9.43
C VAL A 505 14.16 -30.72 -8.91
N ASP A 506 12.90 -31.00 -9.25
CA ASP A 506 12.20 -32.22 -8.85
C ASP A 506 12.82 -33.47 -9.51
N GLU A 507 13.14 -33.40 -10.80
CA GLU A 507 13.89 -34.44 -11.53
C GLU A 507 15.28 -34.68 -10.89
N ALA A 508 16.03 -33.63 -10.59
CA ALA A 508 17.32 -33.72 -9.90
C ALA A 508 17.19 -34.26 -8.46
N THR A 509 16.06 -34.01 -7.78
CA THR A 509 15.77 -34.54 -6.45
C THR A 509 15.52 -36.05 -6.51
N LEU A 510 14.71 -36.52 -7.47
CA LEU A 510 14.45 -37.95 -7.68
C LEU A 510 15.72 -38.70 -8.08
N ALA A 511 16.54 -38.12 -8.96
CA ALA A 511 17.83 -38.69 -9.36
C ALA A 511 18.82 -38.81 -8.19
N ALA A 512 18.68 -37.97 -7.15
CA ALA A 512 19.45 -38.03 -5.91
C ALA A 512 18.82 -38.95 -4.84
N GLY A 513 17.74 -39.69 -5.16
CA GLY A 513 17.03 -40.56 -4.21
C GLY A 513 16.15 -39.83 -3.20
N GLY A 514 15.87 -38.54 -3.41
CA GLY A 514 15.00 -37.75 -2.55
C GLY A 514 13.51 -38.02 -2.81
N GLN A 515 12.69 -37.93 -1.76
CA GLN A 515 11.23 -38.03 -1.86
C GLN A 515 10.61 -36.69 -2.27
N LEU A 516 9.49 -36.76 -2.99
CA LEU A 516 8.68 -35.60 -3.40
C LEU A 516 7.21 -35.78 -2.97
N PRO A 517 6.73 -35.08 -1.93
CA PRO A 517 5.33 -35.19 -1.48
C PRO A 517 4.31 -34.58 -2.45
N TYR A 518 4.77 -33.86 -3.49
CA TYR A 518 3.92 -33.11 -4.43
C TYR A 518 4.09 -33.55 -5.90
N LEU A 519 4.60 -34.76 -6.14
CA LEU A 519 4.80 -35.29 -7.49
C LEU A 519 3.46 -35.42 -8.23
N GLY A 520 3.42 -34.99 -9.49
CA GLY A 520 2.21 -35.04 -10.33
C GLY A 520 1.20 -33.90 -10.14
N LEU A 521 1.30 -33.11 -9.06
CA LEU A 521 0.47 -31.91 -8.89
C LEU A 521 0.85 -30.80 -9.89
N ASP A 522 0.01 -29.78 -10.03
CA ASP A 522 0.35 -28.57 -10.79
C ASP A 522 1.38 -27.69 -10.05
N VAL A 523 2.17 -26.91 -10.80
CA VAL A 523 3.16 -25.97 -10.24
C VAL A 523 2.54 -24.58 -10.08
N GLY A 524 1.59 -24.48 -9.15
CA GLY A 524 1.05 -23.20 -8.69
C GLY A 524 1.95 -22.49 -7.66
N ARG A 525 1.59 -21.25 -7.33
CA ARG A 525 2.23 -20.40 -6.30
C ARG A 525 2.49 -21.14 -4.98
N GLN A 526 1.51 -21.91 -4.51
CA GLN A 526 1.60 -22.71 -3.28
C GLN A 526 2.80 -23.67 -3.30
N ARG A 527 2.99 -24.39 -4.41
CA ARG A 527 4.12 -25.33 -4.57
C ARG A 527 5.46 -24.61 -4.72
N ILE A 528 5.51 -23.46 -5.39
CA ILE A 528 6.73 -22.65 -5.49
C ILE A 528 7.13 -22.10 -4.11
N ARG A 529 6.17 -21.67 -3.28
CA ARG A 529 6.44 -21.29 -1.89
C ARG A 529 6.89 -22.50 -1.06
N ALA A 530 6.20 -23.63 -1.16
CA ALA A 530 6.58 -24.85 -0.45
C ALA A 530 8.03 -25.25 -0.78
N PHE A 531 8.40 -25.23 -2.06
CA PHE A 531 9.78 -25.42 -2.50
C PHE A 531 10.75 -24.39 -1.89
N LEU A 532 10.42 -23.10 -1.91
CA LEU A 532 11.28 -22.07 -1.31
C LEU A 532 11.45 -22.24 0.20
N ALA A 533 10.49 -22.83 0.91
CA ALA A 533 10.63 -23.24 2.30
C ALA A 533 11.46 -24.54 2.46
N GLU A 534 11.26 -25.54 1.59
CA GLU A 534 12.06 -26.79 1.55
C GLU A 534 13.56 -26.52 1.35
N VAL A 535 13.94 -25.50 0.57
CA VAL A 535 15.34 -25.09 0.37
C VAL A 535 15.82 -23.98 1.32
N GLY A 536 15.03 -23.64 2.35
CA GLY A 536 15.43 -22.68 3.39
C GLY A 536 15.61 -21.25 2.88
N VAL A 537 14.81 -20.82 1.92
CA VAL A 537 14.86 -19.46 1.34
C VAL A 537 13.73 -18.58 1.88
N VAL A 538 12.60 -19.18 2.25
CA VAL A 538 11.42 -18.53 2.85
C VAL A 538 11.04 -19.29 4.13
N ALA A 539 10.71 -18.62 5.23
CA ALA A 539 10.27 -19.31 6.44
C ALA A 539 8.83 -19.86 6.28
N PRO A 540 8.46 -21.00 6.90
CA PRO A 540 7.13 -21.60 6.69
C PRO A 540 5.94 -20.65 6.97
N TRP A 541 6.05 -19.85 8.04
CA TRP A 541 5.07 -18.82 8.46
C TRP A 541 5.23 -17.47 7.77
N GLU A 542 6.24 -17.25 6.91
CA GLU A 542 6.57 -15.93 6.38
C GLU A 542 5.38 -15.31 5.65
N ASN A 543 4.87 -14.17 6.11
CA ASN A 543 3.66 -13.54 5.56
C ASN A 543 3.77 -13.34 4.05
N TRP A 544 2.78 -13.81 3.27
CA TRP A 544 2.80 -13.71 1.81
C TRP A 544 2.89 -12.28 1.28
N VAL A 545 2.27 -11.33 2.01
CA VAL A 545 2.18 -9.91 1.60
C VAL A 545 3.56 -9.26 1.53
N VAL A 546 4.56 -9.80 2.25
CA VAL A 546 5.93 -9.25 2.23
C VAL A 546 6.61 -9.39 0.87
N HIS A 547 6.19 -10.35 0.04
CA HIS A 547 6.76 -10.56 -1.29
C HIS A 547 6.29 -9.52 -2.32
N ASP A 548 5.26 -8.72 -2.00
CA ASP A 548 4.89 -7.54 -2.77
C ASP A 548 5.69 -6.30 -2.40
N LEU A 549 6.44 -6.31 -1.31
CA LEU A 549 7.13 -5.12 -0.84
C LEU A 549 8.20 -4.65 -1.83
N ASP A 550 8.90 -5.53 -2.55
CA ASP A 550 9.79 -5.09 -3.63
C ASP A 550 9.05 -4.33 -4.77
N ASN A 551 7.73 -4.56 -4.94
CA ASN A 551 6.89 -3.86 -5.93
C ASN A 551 6.31 -2.51 -5.43
N PHE A 552 6.20 -2.28 -4.12
CA PHE A 552 5.62 -1.06 -3.51
C PHE A 552 6.62 -0.22 -2.67
N PHE A 553 7.70 -0.86 -2.22
CA PHE A 553 8.78 -0.39 -1.33
C PHE A 553 10.16 -0.64 -1.95
N GLY A 554 10.27 -1.06 -3.22
CA GLY A 554 11.57 -1.23 -3.90
C GLY A 554 12.41 0.05 -3.94
N VAL A 555 11.77 1.23 -3.84
CA VAL A 555 12.44 2.53 -3.62
C VAL A 555 13.05 2.63 -2.22
N TRP A 556 12.38 2.11 -1.19
CA TRP A 556 12.89 2.07 0.19
C TRP A 556 14.14 1.19 0.21
N ASN A 557 14.01 -0.10 -0.12
CA ASN A 557 15.12 -1.08 -0.08
C ASN A 557 16.38 -0.60 -0.82
N SER A 558 16.24 0.07 -1.98
CA SER A 558 17.39 0.57 -2.74
C SER A 558 17.93 1.93 -2.26
N THR A 559 17.08 2.83 -1.78
CA THR A 559 17.51 4.15 -1.27
C THR A 559 18.05 4.04 0.15
N ASP A 560 17.48 3.17 0.99
CA ASP A 560 18.00 2.85 2.32
C ASP A 560 19.37 2.19 2.21
N GLN A 561 19.54 1.17 1.35
CA GLN A 561 20.86 0.56 1.11
C GLN A 561 21.87 1.58 0.56
N LYS A 562 21.43 2.53 -0.27
CA LYS A 562 22.30 3.60 -0.74
C LYS A 562 22.67 4.57 0.39
N LEU A 563 21.72 5.08 1.16
CA LEU A 563 21.99 5.98 2.29
C LEU A 563 22.83 5.30 3.39
N LEU A 564 22.70 3.99 3.55
CA LEU A 564 23.56 3.16 4.40
C LEU A 564 24.99 3.07 3.86
N ALA A 565 25.17 2.89 2.54
CA ALA A 565 26.48 2.84 1.90
C ALA A 565 27.17 4.22 1.83
N ASP A 566 26.42 5.26 1.48
CA ASP A 566 26.85 6.68 1.50
C ASP A 566 27.27 7.09 2.94
N ALA A 567 26.77 6.41 3.99
CA ALA A 567 27.16 6.55 5.40
C ALA A 567 28.20 5.52 5.89
N GLN A 568 28.79 4.74 5.00
CA GLN A 568 29.81 3.73 5.30
C GLN A 568 31.11 3.89 4.49
N GLU A 569 31.17 4.77 3.48
CA GLU A 569 32.43 5.07 2.78
C GLU A 569 33.46 5.76 3.70
N PRO A 570 34.68 5.21 3.85
CA PRO A 570 35.75 5.88 4.58
C PRO A 570 36.31 7.04 3.74
N THR A 571 36.16 8.28 4.20
CA THR A 571 36.63 9.47 3.49
C THR A 571 38.16 9.61 3.58
N ALA A 572 38.89 8.80 2.80
CA ALA A 572 40.35 8.76 2.75
C ALA A 572 40.95 8.90 1.33
N THR A 573 40.16 8.71 0.27
CA THR A 573 40.66 8.62 -1.13
C THR A 573 40.00 9.62 -2.09
N ARG A 574 39.36 10.67 -1.59
CA ARG A 574 38.60 11.65 -2.40
C ARG A 574 38.97 13.11 -2.13
N VAL A 575 40.19 13.35 -1.68
CA VAL A 575 40.77 14.69 -1.47
C VAL A 575 41.92 14.97 -2.44
N GLU A 576 42.67 13.95 -2.85
CA GLU A 576 43.85 14.11 -3.70
C GLU A 576 43.50 14.39 -5.19
N GLU A 577 42.50 13.71 -5.77
CA GLU A 577 42.03 13.98 -7.15
C GLU A 577 41.28 15.33 -7.33
N ALA A 578 41.10 16.12 -6.26
CA ALA A 578 40.31 17.36 -6.30
C ALA A 578 41.16 18.65 -6.24
N VAL A 579 42.49 18.54 -6.20
CA VAL A 579 43.40 19.69 -5.99
C VAL A 579 44.26 20.03 -7.23
N GLU A 580 44.55 19.07 -8.12
CA GLU A 580 45.43 19.30 -9.28
C GLU A 580 44.85 20.18 -10.42
N GLU A 581 43.52 20.37 -10.51
CA GLU A 581 42.90 21.19 -11.58
C GLU A 581 42.64 22.67 -11.19
N ALA A 582 43.08 23.14 -10.01
CA ALA A 582 42.67 24.44 -9.46
C ALA A 582 43.77 25.55 -9.41
N GLU A 583 45.06 25.23 -9.55
CA GLU A 583 46.14 26.21 -9.41
C GLU A 583 46.77 26.64 -10.75
N SER A 584 46.11 27.56 -11.45
CA SER A 584 46.69 28.21 -12.64
C SER A 584 46.10 29.61 -12.94
N SER A 585 46.40 30.61 -12.10
CA SER A 585 46.75 31.98 -12.53
C SER A 585 46.89 33.02 -11.39
N ALA A 586 47.72 34.03 -11.67
CA ALA A 586 47.93 35.30 -10.94
C ALA A 586 48.79 35.26 -9.64
N PRO A 587 49.51 36.36 -9.29
CA PRO A 587 50.68 36.28 -8.41
C PRO A 587 50.56 36.99 -7.05
N LEU A 588 51.51 36.66 -6.17
CA LEU A 588 51.79 37.32 -4.89
C LEU A 588 52.28 38.77 -5.04
N PRO A 589 52.18 39.57 -3.96
CA PRO A 589 53.41 40.10 -3.34
C PRO A 589 53.59 39.60 -1.89
N ALA A 590 54.78 39.84 -1.33
CA ALA A 590 55.22 39.29 -0.04
C ALA A 590 55.05 40.27 1.14
N GLU A 591 55.06 39.75 2.36
CA GLU A 591 56.04 40.09 3.43
C GLU A 591 55.95 39.10 4.62
N SER A 592 56.79 39.26 5.64
CA SER A 592 57.09 38.28 6.71
C SER A 592 57.75 38.99 7.93
N PRO A 593 58.16 38.32 9.04
CA PRO A 593 57.79 37.03 9.67
C PRO A 593 57.45 37.21 11.19
N ALA A 594 57.84 36.25 12.05
CA ALA A 594 57.81 36.21 13.54
C ALA A 594 56.46 35.78 14.20
N GLU A 595 56.41 35.07 15.33
CA GLU A 595 57.47 34.55 16.23
C GLU A 595 57.04 33.27 16.99
N SER A 596 57.97 32.58 17.68
CA SER A 596 57.75 31.45 18.62
C SER A 596 58.59 31.68 19.90
N PRO A 597 58.34 31.03 21.07
CA PRO A 597 58.44 29.58 21.37
C PRO A 597 57.17 29.02 22.09
N ALA A 598 56.88 27.74 22.32
CA ALA A 598 57.63 26.49 22.58
C ALA A 598 58.01 26.21 24.05
N GLU A 599 57.44 25.14 24.66
CA GLU A 599 58.09 24.35 25.73
C GLU A 599 57.44 22.95 25.93
N SER A 600 58.21 22.02 26.49
CA SER A 600 57.95 20.58 26.80
C SER A 600 59.12 20.08 27.73
N PRO A 601 59.29 18.81 28.22
CA PRO A 601 58.77 17.50 27.74
C PRO A 601 58.53 16.41 28.85
N ALA A 602 58.53 15.13 28.44
CA ALA A 602 58.86 13.90 29.19
C ALA A 602 57.85 13.36 30.25
N GLU A 603 57.86 12.07 30.67
CA GLU A 603 58.82 10.97 30.45
C GLU A 603 58.14 9.55 30.35
N SER A 604 58.93 8.47 30.21
CA SER A 604 58.53 7.04 29.98
C SER A 604 59.51 6.09 30.75
N PRO A 605 59.73 4.76 30.54
CA PRO A 605 59.18 3.74 29.60
C PRO A 605 58.95 2.30 30.18
N ALA A 606 58.82 1.29 29.29
CA ALA A 606 59.08 -0.17 29.44
C ALA A 606 58.06 -1.05 30.24
N GLU A 607 57.93 -2.39 30.04
CA GLU A 607 58.68 -3.37 29.19
C GLU A 607 57.75 -4.50 28.63
N SER A 608 58.30 -5.54 27.97
CA SER A 608 57.60 -6.66 27.26
C SER A 608 58.30 -8.02 27.56
N PRO A 609 57.83 -9.26 27.17
CA PRO A 609 57.36 -9.65 25.82
C PRO A 609 56.31 -10.81 25.67
N ALA A 610 55.86 -10.97 24.41
CA ALA A 610 55.40 -12.16 23.66
C ALA A 610 54.84 -13.46 24.34
N GLU A 611 53.62 -13.87 23.92
CA GLU A 611 53.37 -15.17 23.24
C GLU A 611 52.01 -15.17 22.49
N SER A 612 51.73 -16.20 21.66
CA SER A 612 50.44 -16.39 20.95
C SER A 612 50.14 -17.88 20.75
N PRO A 613 48.87 -18.34 20.76
CA PRO A 613 48.18 -18.55 19.47
C PRO A 613 46.62 -18.50 19.52
N ALA A 614 46.00 -18.94 18.41
CA ALA A 614 44.61 -19.40 18.24
C ALA A 614 43.50 -18.35 18.04
N GLU A 615 43.23 -18.03 16.76
CA GLU A 615 41.97 -17.41 16.32
C GLU A 615 40.77 -18.35 16.54
N SER A 616 39.60 -17.77 16.84
CA SER A 616 38.30 -18.43 16.70
C SER A 616 37.39 -17.58 15.80
N PRO A 617 36.63 -18.20 14.86
CA PRO A 617 35.94 -17.45 13.82
C PRO A 617 34.75 -16.68 14.37
N ALA A 618 34.70 -15.38 14.09
CA ALA A 618 33.63 -14.50 14.56
C ALA A 618 32.28 -14.86 13.90
N ASP A 619 31.28 -15.18 14.73
CA ASP A 619 29.90 -15.43 14.31
C ASP A 619 28.92 -14.45 15.00
N SER A 620 27.85 -14.08 14.31
CA SER A 620 26.72 -13.30 14.82
C SER A 620 27.06 -12.02 15.63
N ARG A 621 27.58 -10.98 14.97
CA ARG A 621 27.28 -9.60 15.36
C ARG A 621 26.31 -8.97 14.37
N SER A 622 25.32 -8.27 14.89
CA SER A 622 24.46 -7.36 14.10
C SER A 622 25.33 -6.39 13.30
N PRO A 623 24.93 -5.96 12.09
CA PRO A 623 25.58 -4.81 11.47
C PRO A 623 25.43 -3.62 12.42
N ASN A 624 26.56 -3.04 12.85
CA ASN A 624 26.54 -1.80 13.62
C ASN A 624 25.76 -0.73 12.84
N PRO A 625 25.03 0.17 13.51
CA PRO A 625 24.37 1.28 12.83
C PRO A 625 25.40 2.09 12.04
N PRO A 626 25.03 2.64 10.87
CA PRO A 626 25.93 3.48 10.08
C PRO A 626 26.43 4.65 10.93
N ARG A 627 27.73 4.95 10.85
CA ARG A 627 28.28 6.15 11.48
C ARG A 627 27.85 7.37 10.66
N THR A 628 26.70 7.94 11.02
CA THR A 628 26.21 9.29 10.64
C THR A 628 26.53 9.71 9.21
N ILE A 629 25.50 9.75 8.34
CA ILE A 629 25.50 10.64 7.17
C ILE A 629 26.01 12.01 7.64
N LYS A 630 27.10 12.51 7.03
CA LYS A 630 27.68 13.82 7.41
C LYS A 630 26.61 14.92 7.25
N SER A 631 26.63 15.87 8.17
CA SER A 631 25.45 16.61 8.59
C SER A 631 24.99 17.70 7.61
N ASP A 632 24.11 17.32 6.67
CA ASP A 632 23.26 18.23 5.87
C ASP A 632 21.96 18.64 6.60
N TYR A 633 21.85 18.36 7.90
CA TYR A 633 20.81 18.94 8.78
C TYR A 633 21.00 20.46 8.90
N TYR A 634 20.00 21.17 9.42
CA TYR A 634 20.22 22.55 9.83
C TYR A 634 21.32 22.64 10.89
N ALA A 635 22.31 23.52 10.69
CA ALA A 635 23.39 23.75 11.66
C ALA A 635 22.89 24.35 12.99
N SER A 636 21.75 25.02 12.95
CA SER A 636 20.97 25.44 14.12
C SER A 636 19.48 25.52 13.74
N ASP A 637 18.60 25.34 14.71
CA ASP A 637 17.15 25.45 14.50
C ASP A 637 16.76 26.91 14.26
N ALA A 638 16.16 27.19 13.09
CA ALA A 638 15.74 28.55 12.72
C ALA A 638 14.70 29.16 13.67
N HIS A 639 14.00 28.32 14.46
CA HIS A 639 12.95 28.70 15.38
C HIS A 639 13.41 28.80 16.84
N ASP A 640 14.70 28.57 17.13
CA ASP A 640 15.24 28.48 18.50
C ASP A 640 14.87 29.69 19.38
N SER A 641 15.09 30.90 18.88
CA SER A 641 14.82 32.16 19.58
C SER A 641 13.34 32.49 19.80
N VAL A 642 12.42 31.71 19.22
CA VAL A 642 10.95 31.85 19.40
C VAL A 642 10.31 30.63 20.05
N ARG A 643 11.12 29.68 20.57
CA ARG A 643 10.60 28.53 21.33
C ARG A 643 10.03 28.97 22.67
N HIS A 644 8.82 28.50 22.97
CA HIS A 644 8.18 28.68 24.26
C HIS A 644 8.58 27.54 25.21
N ASP A 645 9.15 27.90 26.36
CA ASP A 645 9.53 26.94 27.39
C ASP A 645 8.35 26.61 28.30
N PHE A 646 7.93 25.34 28.33
CA PHE A 646 6.88 24.83 29.23
C PHE A 646 7.43 24.41 30.61
N ASN A 647 8.69 24.72 30.89
CA ASN A 647 9.40 24.53 32.16
C ASN A 647 9.39 23.05 32.62
N THR A 648 8.84 22.79 33.80
CA THR A 648 8.72 21.47 34.44
C THR A 648 7.31 20.88 34.35
N LEU A 649 6.43 21.46 33.52
CA LEU A 649 5.06 20.96 33.32
C LEU A 649 5.07 19.50 32.87
N ALA A 650 4.25 18.66 33.52
CA ALA A 650 4.18 17.23 33.23
C ALA A 650 3.52 16.99 31.86
N VAL A 651 4.21 16.28 30.98
CA VAL A 651 3.75 15.88 29.65
C VAL A 651 3.46 14.38 29.65
N TYR A 652 2.21 14.01 29.44
CA TYR A 652 1.73 12.63 29.38
C TYR A 652 1.79 12.10 27.95
N THR A 653 2.78 11.27 27.62
CA THR A 653 2.75 10.48 26.38
C THR A 653 2.03 9.16 26.69
N ILE A 654 0.96 8.86 25.95
CA ILE A 654 0.05 7.75 26.24
C ILE A 654 -0.12 6.90 24.98
N ASP A 655 0.49 5.72 24.96
CA ASP A 655 0.52 4.85 23.78
C ASP A 655 0.52 3.35 24.17
N ASP A 656 0.64 2.45 23.21
CA ASP A 656 0.89 1.03 23.46
C ASP A 656 2.35 0.78 23.89
N ALA A 657 2.56 -0.23 24.75
CA ALA A 657 3.88 -0.54 25.32
C ALA A 657 4.98 -0.90 24.29
N GLY A 658 4.57 -1.26 23.07
CA GLY A 658 5.45 -1.53 21.92
C GLY A 658 5.67 -0.34 20.98
N ALA A 659 5.21 0.87 21.32
CA ALA A 659 5.29 2.04 20.45
C ALA A 659 6.73 2.51 20.19
N MET A 660 7.16 2.36 18.93
CA MET A 660 8.49 2.77 18.47
C MET A 660 8.59 4.30 18.24
N GLU A 661 7.50 4.96 17.90
CA GLU A 661 7.46 6.34 17.39
C GLU A 661 6.48 7.19 18.22
N LEU A 662 6.90 7.65 19.40
CA LEU A 662 6.09 8.53 20.25
C LEU A 662 6.07 9.96 19.67
N ASP A 663 5.02 10.27 18.91
CA ASP A 663 4.79 11.57 18.27
C ASP A 663 4.30 12.65 19.26
N ASP A 664 3.36 12.30 20.14
CA ASP A 664 2.53 13.26 20.86
C ASP A 664 2.47 13.03 22.37
N GLY A 665 2.29 14.12 23.11
CA GLY A 665 2.15 14.14 24.57
C GLY A 665 1.29 15.32 25.04
N ILE A 666 0.56 15.12 26.13
CA ILE A 666 -0.53 16.01 26.58
C ILE A 666 -0.19 16.61 27.94
N SER A 667 -0.38 17.91 28.11
CA SER A 667 -0.31 18.60 29.40
C SER A 667 -1.58 19.40 29.66
N ILE A 668 -1.85 19.70 30.93
CA ILE A 668 -2.98 20.51 31.37
C ILE A 668 -2.56 21.49 32.47
N THR A 669 -3.10 22.70 32.46
CA THR A 669 -3.01 23.67 33.56
C THR A 669 -4.36 24.36 33.79
N PRO A 670 -4.72 24.75 35.02
CA PRO A 670 -5.88 25.61 35.26
C PRO A 670 -5.68 26.99 34.61
N ALA A 671 -6.71 27.51 33.95
CA ALA A 671 -6.71 28.85 33.38
C ALA A 671 -7.45 29.85 34.30
N PRO A 672 -7.22 31.17 34.16
CA PRO A 672 -8.01 32.17 34.89
C PRO A 672 -9.51 32.00 34.62
N PRO A 673 -10.40 32.19 35.63
CA PRO A 673 -11.84 32.04 35.44
C PRO A 673 -12.38 32.88 34.28
N THR A 674 -13.37 32.34 33.58
CA THR A 674 -14.12 33.07 32.56
C THR A 674 -14.89 34.26 33.18
N PRO A 675 -15.36 35.24 32.39
CA PRO A 675 -16.21 36.32 32.90
C PRO A 675 -17.51 35.87 33.57
N SER A 676 -17.98 34.63 33.32
CA SER A 676 -19.11 33.99 34.01
C SER A 676 -18.72 33.29 35.32
N GLY A 677 -17.44 33.28 35.68
CA GLY A 677 -16.89 32.53 36.83
C GLY A 677 -16.66 31.04 36.58
N SER A 678 -16.96 30.53 35.38
CA SER A 678 -16.84 29.11 35.04
C SER A 678 -15.37 28.66 35.02
N PRO A 679 -15.06 27.46 35.57
CA PRO A 679 -13.71 26.89 35.49
C PRO A 679 -13.35 26.55 34.04
N ASN A 680 -12.09 26.77 33.69
CA ASN A 680 -11.54 26.44 32.37
C ASN A 680 -10.04 26.12 32.51
N TRP A 681 -9.51 25.40 31.53
CA TRP A 681 -8.14 24.85 31.54
C TRP A 681 -7.43 25.16 30.24
N TRP A 682 -6.12 25.40 30.32
CA TRP A 682 -5.24 25.29 29.17
C TRP A 682 -4.82 23.83 29.01
N ILE A 683 -5.13 23.27 27.85
CA ILE A 683 -4.63 21.98 27.39
C ILE A 683 -3.53 22.26 26.36
N HIS A 684 -2.40 21.57 26.49
CA HIS A 684 -1.29 21.68 25.55
C HIS A 684 -1.03 20.30 24.94
N VAL A 685 -1.14 20.19 23.62
CA VAL A 685 -0.74 19.00 22.86
C VAL A 685 0.62 19.29 22.25
N HIS A 686 1.64 18.67 22.83
CA HIS A 686 3.03 18.77 22.43
C HIS A 686 3.33 17.67 21.42
N VAL A 687 3.70 18.03 20.20
CA VAL A 687 4.05 17.10 19.13
C VAL A 687 5.55 17.21 18.85
N ALA A 688 6.25 16.09 18.67
CA ALA A 688 7.67 16.06 18.28
C ALA A 688 7.95 16.96 17.06
N ASP A 689 9.07 17.70 17.05
CA ASP A 689 9.44 18.59 15.95
C ASP A 689 10.69 18.10 15.17
N PRO A 690 10.55 17.08 14.30
CA PRO A 690 11.64 16.67 13.40
C PRO A 690 12.01 17.76 12.38
N THR A 691 11.14 18.76 12.17
CA THR A 691 11.44 19.90 11.28
C THR A 691 12.40 20.92 11.90
N ALA A 692 12.77 20.78 13.18
CA ALA A 692 13.88 21.51 13.78
C ALA A 692 15.25 21.09 13.21
N LEU A 693 15.36 19.88 12.65
CA LEU A 693 16.59 19.35 12.04
C LEU A 693 16.46 19.12 10.53
N LEU A 694 15.27 18.76 10.05
CA LEU A 694 15.03 18.38 8.64
C LEU A 694 14.50 19.55 7.79
N SER A 695 15.27 19.93 6.77
CA SER A 695 14.79 20.74 5.64
C SER A 695 13.95 19.91 4.66
N PRO A 696 12.92 20.49 3.99
CA PRO A 696 12.21 19.82 2.89
C PRO A 696 13.11 19.34 1.74
N SER A 697 14.30 19.96 1.56
CA SER A 697 15.27 19.56 0.54
C SER A 697 16.16 18.39 0.94
N HIS A 698 16.18 18.00 2.22
CA HIS A 698 17.10 16.99 2.77
C HIS A 698 16.83 15.59 2.19
N PRO A 699 17.85 14.72 2.01
CA PRO A 699 17.65 13.35 1.53
C PRO A 699 16.65 12.54 2.36
N LEU A 700 16.64 12.69 3.70
CA LEU A 700 15.65 12.03 4.56
C LEU A 700 14.23 12.58 4.38
N ALA A 701 14.05 13.88 4.07
CA ALA A 701 12.73 14.44 3.78
C ALA A 701 12.18 13.92 2.44
N LYS A 702 13.05 13.75 1.43
CA LYS A 702 12.71 13.11 0.15
C LYS A 702 12.42 11.61 0.30
N LEU A 703 13.15 10.92 1.17
CA LEU A 703 12.86 9.53 1.55
C LEU A 703 11.49 9.46 2.25
N ALA A 704 11.25 10.27 3.28
CA ALA A 704 9.98 10.33 3.99
C ALA A 704 8.78 10.62 3.05
N LEU A 705 8.96 11.48 2.03
CA LEU A 705 7.95 11.70 0.99
C LEU A 705 7.68 10.46 0.12
N ALA A 706 8.73 9.71 -0.26
CA ALA A 706 8.58 8.47 -1.01
C ALA A 706 7.93 7.34 -0.16
N ARG A 707 8.13 7.39 1.15
CA ARG A 707 7.57 6.48 2.15
C ARG A 707 6.13 6.84 2.56
N ASP A 708 5.79 8.13 2.59
CA ASP A 708 4.49 8.75 2.96
C ASP A 708 4.01 8.53 4.40
N HIS A 709 4.11 7.31 4.93
CA HIS A 709 3.78 6.99 6.32
C HIS A 709 4.51 5.74 6.83
N SER A 710 4.52 5.54 8.15
CA SER A 710 4.97 4.28 8.76
C SER A 710 3.91 3.20 8.55
N GLU A 711 4.36 1.98 8.24
CA GLU A 711 3.49 0.83 7.99
C GLU A 711 3.61 -0.18 9.12
N TYR A 712 2.47 -0.58 9.70
CA TYR A 712 2.41 -1.49 10.83
C TYR A 712 1.78 -2.81 10.36
N PHE A 713 2.56 -3.90 10.37
CA PHE A 713 2.05 -5.26 10.19
C PHE A 713 2.26 -6.04 11.51
N PRO A 714 1.49 -7.11 11.77
CA PRO A 714 1.62 -7.89 13.02
C PRO A 714 3.03 -8.43 13.30
N GLU A 715 3.84 -8.68 12.25
CA GLU A 715 5.20 -9.20 12.40
C GLU A 715 6.31 -8.13 12.50
N ARG A 716 6.09 -6.91 11.99
CA ARG A 716 6.99 -5.77 12.14
C ARG A 716 6.41 -4.44 11.65
N THR A 717 7.08 -3.35 12.05
CA THR A 717 6.87 -2.00 11.52
C THR A 717 7.88 -1.67 10.41
N TRP A 718 7.51 -0.82 9.44
CA TRP A 718 8.39 -0.11 8.52
C TRP A 718 8.22 1.39 8.76
N SER A 719 9.11 1.98 9.54
CA SER A 719 9.09 3.41 9.89
C SER A 719 9.23 4.35 8.69
N MET A 720 8.48 5.46 8.70
CA MET A 720 8.60 6.52 7.69
C MET A 720 9.97 7.19 7.74
N LEU A 721 10.45 7.55 8.94
CA LEU A 721 11.83 8.00 9.14
C LEU A 721 12.70 6.79 9.53
N PRO A 722 13.99 6.71 9.14
CA PRO A 722 14.82 5.58 9.56
C PRO A 722 14.94 5.48 11.08
N GLU A 723 14.94 4.26 11.62
CA GLU A 723 15.07 3.99 13.07
C GLU A 723 16.30 4.69 13.68
N TRP A 724 17.44 4.64 12.97
CA TRP A 724 18.68 5.31 13.39
C TRP A 724 18.57 6.83 13.45
N PHE A 725 17.65 7.45 12.69
CA PHE A 725 17.36 8.88 12.80
C PHE A 725 16.45 9.14 14.00
N VAL A 726 15.32 8.44 14.10
CA VAL A 726 14.32 8.67 15.17
C VAL A 726 14.91 8.42 16.57
N GLN A 727 15.66 7.32 16.73
CA GLN A 727 16.34 7.00 17.99
C GLN A 727 17.65 7.79 18.15
N GLY A 728 18.50 7.83 17.12
CA GLY A 728 19.84 8.43 17.20
C GLY A 728 19.85 9.96 17.24
N GLN A 729 18.75 10.63 16.88
CA GLN A 729 18.53 12.07 17.10
C GLN A 729 17.52 12.34 18.23
N LYS A 730 17.15 11.32 19.03
CA LYS A 730 16.25 11.46 20.21
C LYS A 730 14.93 12.19 19.85
N MET A 731 14.30 11.81 18.72
CA MET A 731 13.14 12.51 18.16
C MET A 731 11.79 12.09 18.76
N SER A 732 11.69 10.88 19.33
CA SER A 732 10.48 10.45 20.04
C SER A 732 10.35 11.19 21.38
N LEU A 733 9.15 11.63 21.74
CA LEU A 733 8.91 12.19 23.07
C LEU A 733 9.15 11.13 24.16
N GLY A 734 9.75 11.53 25.28
CA GLY A 734 10.20 10.63 26.33
C GLY A 734 11.44 9.80 25.96
N SER A 735 12.14 10.10 24.86
CA SER A 735 13.50 9.55 24.61
C SER A 735 14.61 10.29 25.37
N LEU A 736 14.24 11.32 26.11
CA LEU A 736 15.08 12.21 26.89
C LEU A 736 14.48 12.36 28.30
N GLU A 737 15.21 11.90 29.31
CA GLU A 737 14.79 11.95 30.71
C GLU A 737 15.36 13.21 31.35
N GLY A 738 14.50 14.20 31.61
CA GLY A 738 14.89 15.52 32.16
C GLY A 738 15.57 16.48 31.17
N GLU A 739 16.18 15.98 30.09
CA GLU A 739 16.74 16.78 28.98
C GLU A 739 15.66 17.45 28.11
N GLU A 740 16.05 18.52 27.40
CA GLU A 740 15.17 19.34 26.54
C GLU A 740 14.71 18.62 25.26
N GLN A 741 13.39 18.64 25.03
CA GLN A 741 12.75 18.08 23.84
C GLN A 741 12.04 19.17 23.05
N ARG A 742 12.39 19.28 21.76
CA ARG A 742 11.83 20.27 20.82
C ARG A 742 10.50 19.80 20.25
N THR A 743 9.49 20.65 20.36
CA THR A 743 8.11 20.33 19.97
C THR A 743 7.50 21.41 19.08
N MET A 744 6.41 21.06 18.40
CA MET A 744 5.38 21.99 17.97
C MET A 744 4.18 21.76 18.91
N SER A 745 3.81 22.80 19.66
CA SER A 745 2.83 22.74 20.74
C SER A 745 1.56 23.48 20.35
N ILE A 746 0.44 22.77 20.30
CA ILE A 746 -0.89 23.33 20.07
C ILE A 746 -1.55 23.53 21.43
N SER A 747 -1.84 24.78 21.79
CA SER A 747 -2.45 25.16 23.07
C SER A 747 -3.91 25.53 22.86
N MET A 748 -4.78 25.08 23.76
CA MET A 748 -6.24 25.22 23.67
C MET A 748 -6.80 25.57 25.05
N ARG A 749 -7.57 26.65 25.16
CA ARG A 749 -8.29 26.99 26.41
C ARG A 749 -9.73 26.47 26.30
N VAL A 750 -10.09 25.56 27.20
CA VAL A 750 -11.34 24.79 27.15
C VAL A 750 -12.07 24.89 28.48
N ASP A 751 -13.37 25.16 28.47
CA ASP A 751 -14.21 25.16 29.67
C ASP A 751 -14.74 23.76 30.04
N GLU A 752 -15.45 23.66 31.17
CA GLU A 752 -16.04 22.41 31.63
C GLU A 752 -17.15 21.85 30.71
N GLN A 753 -17.67 22.68 29.80
CA GLN A 753 -18.67 22.32 28.80
C GLN A 753 -18.01 21.90 27.46
N GLY A 754 -16.67 21.90 27.36
CA GLY A 754 -15.93 21.54 26.15
C GLY A 754 -15.88 22.65 25.10
N GLU A 755 -16.20 23.90 25.43
CA GLU A 755 -16.07 25.02 24.49
C GLU A 755 -14.61 25.41 24.28
N LEU A 756 -14.18 25.51 23.01
CA LEU A 756 -12.85 26.01 22.67
C LEU A 756 -12.86 27.54 22.68
N LEU A 757 -12.58 28.11 23.86
CA LEU A 757 -12.55 29.56 24.11
C LEU A 757 -11.38 30.25 23.39
N GLU A 758 -10.24 29.57 23.25
CA GLU A 758 -8.99 30.13 22.74
C GLU A 758 -8.07 29.04 22.19
N SER A 759 -7.24 29.36 21.20
CA SER A 759 -6.29 28.39 20.62
C SER A 759 -5.09 29.08 19.98
N ASP A 760 -3.89 28.53 20.18
CA ASP A 760 -2.64 29.02 19.57
C ASP A 760 -1.68 27.88 19.23
N VAL A 761 -0.74 28.12 18.29
CA VAL A 761 0.28 27.16 17.85
C VAL A 761 1.66 27.78 18.00
N LYS A 762 2.52 27.16 18.80
CA LYS A 762 3.90 27.61 19.08
C LYS A 762 4.90 26.51 18.78
N VAL A 763 6.16 26.88 18.51
CA VAL A 763 7.28 25.97 18.76
C VAL A 763 7.57 25.93 20.26
N GLY A 764 7.87 24.75 20.81
CA GLY A 764 7.99 24.53 22.25
C GLY A 764 9.26 23.81 22.67
N ILE A 765 9.53 23.86 23.99
CA ILE A 765 10.51 23.02 24.70
C ILE A 765 9.79 22.39 25.90
N VAL A 766 9.98 21.08 26.09
CA VAL A 766 9.48 20.31 27.26
C VAL A 766 10.60 19.49 27.88
N ARG A 767 10.49 19.15 29.18
CA ARG A 767 11.51 18.37 29.93
C ARG A 767 10.94 17.23 30.80
N ASN A 768 9.77 17.44 31.42
CA ASN A 768 9.13 16.48 32.33
C ASN A 768 8.14 15.57 31.57
N VAL A 769 8.66 14.65 30.75
CA VAL A 769 7.84 13.72 29.94
C VAL A 769 7.68 12.37 30.64
N LYS A 770 6.44 11.94 30.86
CA LYS A 770 6.07 10.66 31.49
C LYS A 770 5.45 9.74 30.43
N ARG A 771 6.00 8.52 30.29
CA ARG A 771 5.61 7.52 29.29
C ARG A 771 4.66 6.50 29.91
N LEU A 772 3.38 6.60 29.59
CA LEU A 772 2.32 5.79 30.19
C LEU A 772 1.66 4.90 29.14
N THR A 773 1.20 3.71 29.54
CA THR A 773 0.39 2.86 28.65
C THR A 773 -1.09 3.17 28.77
N TYR A 774 -1.86 2.93 27.69
CA TYR A 774 -3.32 2.93 27.75
C TYR A 774 -3.87 2.06 28.89
N LYS A 775 -3.21 0.93 29.20
CA LYS A 775 -3.58 0.04 30.31
C LYS A 775 -3.37 0.71 31.68
N ALA A 776 -2.25 1.39 31.91
CA ALA A 776 -2.01 2.10 33.16
C ALA A 776 -2.94 3.30 33.35
N VAL A 777 -3.19 4.09 32.30
CA VAL A 777 -4.12 5.23 32.35
C VAL A 777 -5.56 4.76 32.61
N ASN A 778 -6.02 3.70 31.96
CA ASN A 778 -7.34 3.12 32.23
C ASN A 778 -7.50 2.70 33.71
N ARG A 779 -6.48 2.08 34.33
CA ARG A 779 -6.49 1.79 35.77
C ARG A 779 -6.54 3.04 36.64
N ALA A 780 -5.77 4.08 36.33
CA ALA A 780 -5.78 5.36 37.06
C ALA A 780 -7.14 6.10 36.98
N LEU A 781 -7.85 5.93 35.86
CA LEU A 781 -9.22 6.40 35.64
C LEU A 781 -10.29 5.51 36.33
N GLY A 782 -9.91 4.41 36.98
CA GLY A 782 -10.82 3.52 37.70
C GLY A 782 -11.51 2.46 36.83
N VAL A 783 -11.04 2.25 35.60
CA VAL A 783 -11.55 1.17 34.73
C VAL A 783 -11.04 -0.16 35.25
N ALA A 784 -11.95 -1.04 35.67
CA ALA A 784 -11.61 -2.41 36.03
C ALA A 784 -11.07 -3.16 34.80
N GLU A 785 -10.01 -3.94 34.97
CA GLU A 785 -9.57 -4.87 33.91
C GLU A 785 -10.70 -5.87 33.66
N SER A 786 -11.20 -5.92 32.41
CA SER A 786 -12.45 -6.63 32.11
C SER A 786 -12.31 -8.14 32.36
N PRO A 787 -13.18 -8.75 33.18
CA PRO A 787 -13.06 -10.15 33.58
C PRO A 787 -13.45 -11.15 32.47
N SER A 788 -14.01 -10.65 31.37
CA SER A 788 -14.30 -11.41 30.16
C SER A 788 -13.08 -11.38 29.23
N PRO A 789 -12.27 -12.45 29.11
CA PRO A 789 -11.26 -12.51 28.08
C PRO A 789 -11.94 -12.55 26.71
N SER A 790 -11.60 -11.56 25.86
CA SER A 790 -11.62 -11.77 24.41
C SER A 790 -10.96 -13.11 24.12
N ALA A 791 -11.66 -14.03 23.45
CA ALA A 791 -11.17 -15.39 23.27
C ALA A 791 -9.83 -15.36 22.51
N VAL A 792 -8.78 -15.91 23.13
CA VAL A 792 -7.42 -15.88 22.59
C VAL A 792 -7.08 -17.22 21.95
N LEU A 793 -6.74 -17.21 20.66
CA LEU A 793 -6.24 -18.36 19.93
C LEU A 793 -4.76 -18.18 19.62
N THR A 794 -3.93 -19.12 20.07
CA THR A 794 -2.47 -19.09 19.87
C THR A 794 -2.01 -20.14 18.86
N HIS A 795 -1.06 -19.77 17.99
CA HIS A 795 -0.29 -20.72 17.20
C HIS A 795 1.23 -20.59 17.42
N PRO A 796 1.93 -21.68 17.79
CA PRO A 796 1.38 -22.97 18.18
C PRO A 796 0.60 -22.89 19.50
N LEU A 797 -0.12 -23.96 19.84
CA LEU A 797 -0.80 -24.07 21.12
C LEU A 797 0.20 -23.98 22.27
N LEU A 798 -0.10 -23.15 23.26
CA LEU A 798 0.69 -22.99 24.49
C LEU A 798 0.22 -23.98 25.57
N PRO A 799 1.10 -24.38 26.52
CA PRO A 799 0.68 -25.12 27.72
C PRO A 799 -0.35 -24.33 28.56
N PRO A 800 -1.24 -24.98 29.33
CA PRO A 800 -2.24 -24.30 30.15
C PRO A 800 -1.65 -23.33 31.18
N ASP A 801 -0.52 -23.70 31.79
CA ASP A 801 0.16 -22.93 32.84
C ASP A 801 1.07 -21.80 32.29
N PHE A 802 0.98 -21.51 30.99
CA PHE A 802 1.92 -20.61 30.31
C PHE A 802 1.43 -19.16 30.31
N ASP A 803 2.03 -18.32 31.15
CA ASP A 803 1.72 -16.89 31.21
C ASP A 803 2.15 -16.15 29.93
N THR A 804 1.17 -15.78 29.10
CA THR A 804 1.37 -14.97 27.90
C THR A 804 1.78 -13.53 28.18
N SER A 805 1.48 -12.98 29.37
CA SER A 805 1.76 -11.59 29.70
C SER A 805 3.27 -11.31 29.78
N ALA A 806 4.05 -12.27 30.30
CA ALA A 806 5.50 -12.24 30.39
C ALA A 806 6.23 -12.26 29.02
N HIS A 807 5.51 -12.36 27.90
CA HIS A 807 6.08 -12.30 26.54
C HIS A 807 5.54 -11.14 25.69
N ALA A 808 4.55 -10.38 26.18
CA ALA A 808 4.20 -9.08 25.61
C ALA A 808 5.22 -7.97 26.01
N SER A 809 5.99 -8.19 27.07
CA SER A 809 6.90 -7.20 27.68
C SER A 809 8.32 -7.15 27.11
N ASN A 810 8.81 -8.23 26.49
CA ASN A 810 10.24 -8.43 26.16
C ASN A 810 10.78 -7.60 24.97
N SER A 811 10.10 -6.52 24.59
CA SER A 811 10.64 -5.48 23.68
C SER A 811 10.16 -4.07 24.02
N GLY A 812 9.56 -3.85 25.19
CA GLY A 812 9.03 -2.54 25.59
C GLY A 812 10.13 -1.53 25.91
N ARG A 813 9.86 -0.24 25.63
CA ARG A 813 10.58 0.86 26.29
C ARG A 813 10.28 0.82 27.79
N GLN A 814 11.19 1.39 28.59
CA GLN A 814 10.90 1.69 30.00
C GLN A 814 9.71 2.65 30.09
N THR A 815 8.65 2.25 30.80
CA THR A 815 7.44 3.04 31.05
C THR A 815 7.36 3.47 32.51
N ASP A 816 6.60 4.53 32.77
CA ASP A 816 6.37 5.12 34.09
C ASP A 816 5.10 4.56 34.76
N ASP A 817 4.54 3.47 34.21
CA ASP A 817 3.31 2.79 34.62
C ASP A 817 3.30 2.39 36.11
N SER A 818 4.46 2.03 36.68
CA SER A 818 4.62 1.72 38.11
C SER A 818 4.50 2.96 39.00
N ASN A 819 4.94 4.10 38.49
CA ASN A 819 5.05 5.36 39.22
C ASN A 819 3.71 6.10 39.21
N LEU A 820 2.90 5.92 38.16
CA LEU A 820 1.57 6.50 38.04
C LEU A 820 0.64 6.14 39.22
N ALA A 821 0.81 4.95 39.82
CA ALA A 821 -0.05 4.48 40.91
C ALA A 821 0.10 5.29 42.23
N SER A 822 1.25 5.93 42.45
CA SER A 822 1.50 6.81 43.59
C SER A 822 1.42 8.30 43.25
N ASP A 823 1.49 8.67 41.97
CA ASP A 823 1.43 10.06 41.51
C ASP A 823 -0.01 10.62 41.53
N SER A 824 -0.41 11.10 42.71
CA SER A 824 -1.73 11.70 42.92
C SER A 824 -2.00 12.95 42.08
N SER A 825 -0.95 13.67 41.63
CA SER A 825 -1.11 14.84 40.76
C SER A 825 -1.45 14.40 39.33
N SER A 826 -0.66 13.47 38.77
CA SER A 826 -0.90 12.96 37.43
C SER A 826 -2.21 12.17 37.32
N ILE A 827 -2.64 11.48 38.38
CA ILE A 827 -3.98 10.90 38.45
C ILE A 827 -5.08 11.98 38.37
N ALA A 828 -4.91 13.14 39.02
CA ALA A 828 -5.87 14.24 38.98
C ALA A 828 -5.92 14.94 37.60
N ASP A 829 -4.77 15.13 36.96
CA ASP A 829 -4.65 15.67 35.60
C ASP A 829 -5.36 14.76 34.59
N LEU A 830 -5.05 13.46 34.59
CA LEU A 830 -5.64 12.48 33.66
C LEU A 830 -7.16 12.37 33.84
N ARG A 831 -7.68 12.41 35.08
CA ARG A 831 -9.12 12.46 35.36
C ARG A 831 -9.80 13.71 34.84
N THR A 832 -9.08 14.83 34.81
CA THR A 832 -9.59 16.11 34.27
C THR A 832 -9.53 16.13 32.74
N LEU A 833 -8.43 15.68 32.14
CA LEU A 833 -8.31 15.47 30.70
C LEU A 833 -9.37 14.51 30.16
N HIS A 834 -9.66 13.40 30.84
CA HIS A 834 -10.74 12.47 30.47
C HIS A 834 -12.13 13.15 30.52
N ARG A 835 -12.41 13.97 31.53
CA ARG A 835 -13.67 14.72 31.64
C ARG A 835 -13.83 15.72 30.49
N LEU A 836 -12.77 16.46 30.18
CA LEU A 836 -12.76 17.43 29.08
C LEU A 836 -12.83 16.74 27.71
N ALA A 837 -12.21 15.57 27.54
CA ALA A 837 -12.39 14.73 26.35
C ALA A 837 -13.86 14.32 26.16
N ALA A 838 -14.54 13.85 27.22
CA ALA A 838 -15.95 13.50 27.15
C ALA A 838 -16.84 14.72 26.79
N ALA A 839 -16.55 15.91 27.33
CA ALA A 839 -17.27 17.14 26.99
C ALA A 839 -17.01 17.59 25.53
N LEU A 840 -15.76 17.52 25.07
CA LEU A 840 -15.38 17.79 23.68
C LEU A 840 -16.09 16.83 22.71
N LEU A 841 -16.13 15.53 23.01
CA LEU A 841 -16.86 14.54 22.23
C LEU A 841 -18.36 14.85 22.21
N GLN A 842 -18.97 15.12 23.37
CA GLN A 842 -20.41 15.41 23.46
C GLN A 842 -20.79 16.55 22.50
N ARG A 843 -20.06 17.68 22.49
CA ARG A 843 -20.32 18.77 21.53
C ARG A 843 -20.18 18.36 20.06
N ARG A 844 -19.33 17.39 19.72
CA ARG A 844 -19.25 16.84 18.35
C ARG A 844 -20.47 15.95 18.05
N VAL A 845 -20.92 15.14 19.01
CA VAL A 845 -22.12 14.28 18.92
C VAL A 845 -23.39 15.14 18.79
N ASP A 846 -23.53 16.17 19.63
CA ASP A 846 -24.65 17.14 19.61
C ASP A 846 -24.80 17.83 18.25
N SER A 847 -23.69 18.01 17.51
CA SER A 847 -23.75 18.41 16.10
C SER A 847 -24.23 17.25 15.22
N ASN A 848 -23.38 16.24 14.97
CA ASN A 848 -23.72 15.06 14.17
C ASN A 848 -22.62 13.96 14.16
N ALA A 849 -21.64 14.00 15.06
CA ALA A 849 -20.54 13.03 15.03
C ALA A 849 -21.06 11.59 15.16
N LEU A 850 -20.52 10.74 14.30
CA LEU A 850 -20.92 9.36 14.12
C LEU A 850 -19.66 8.51 13.98
N TYR A 851 -19.38 7.73 15.00
CA TYR A 851 -18.42 6.64 14.96
C TYR A 851 -19.19 5.34 14.72
N TRP A 852 -18.66 4.42 13.93
CA TRP A 852 -19.21 3.07 13.85
C TRP A 852 -18.11 2.04 13.70
N SER A 853 -18.26 0.96 14.45
CA SER A 853 -17.33 -0.15 14.49
C SER A 853 -17.96 -1.41 13.89
N PHE A 854 -17.10 -2.31 13.41
CA PHE A 854 -17.46 -3.70 13.14
C PHE A 854 -16.60 -4.56 14.07
N PRO A 855 -17.11 -5.69 14.60
CA PRO A 855 -16.29 -6.65 15.33
C PRO A 855 -15.04 -7.00 14.50
N SER A 856 -13.87 -6.79 15.08
CA SER A 856 -12.57 -7.05 14.47
C SER A 856 -11.68 -7.80 15.45
N ALA A 857 -11.06 -8.88 15.00
CA ALA A 857 -9.96 -9.46 15.75
C ALA A 857 -8.72 -8.57 15.66
N SER A 858 -7.83 -8.69 16.65
CA SER A 858 -6.46 -8.18 16.60
C SER A 858 -5.47 -9.34 16.66
N VAL A 859 -4.28 -9.17 16.09
CA VAL A 859 -3.29 -10.25 15.99
C VAL A 859 -1.87 -9.71 16.18
N SER A 860 -1.04 -10.43 16.94
CA SER A 860 0.35 -10.08 17.22
C SER A 860 1.29 -11.27 16.98
N VAL A 861 2.54 -10.99 16.63
CA VAL A 861 3.58 -11.99 16.34
C VAL A 861 4.81 -11.71 17.20
N THR A 862 5.21 -12.70 18.00
CA THR A 862 6.29 -12.60 18.99
C THR A 862 7.33 -13.71 18.80
N PRO A 863 8.64 -13.41 18.73
CA PRO A 863 9.23 -12.06 18.67
C PRO A 863 8.97 -11.39 17.31
N GLN A 864 9.14 -10.06 17.27
CA GLN A 864 9.14 -9.26 16.03
C GLN A 864 10.14 -9.84 15.00
N LEU A 865 9.75 -9.88 13.73
CA LEU A 865 10.53 -10.53 12.67
C LEU A 865 11.52 -9.58 11.99
N SER A 866 12.66 -10.13 11.58
CA SER A 866 13.79 -9.33 11.11
C SER A 866 13.55 -8.64 9.77
N HIS A 867 14.13 -7.45 9.62
CA HIS A 867 13.95 -6.55 8.48
C HIS A 867 14.25 -7.15 7.08
N ASN A 868 15.03 -8.23 6.97
CA ASN A 868 15.65 -8.65 5.73
C ASN A 868 15.06 -9.95 5.15
N TYR A 869 14.17 -9.78 4.16
CA TYR A 869 13.51 -10.83 3.36
C TYR A 869 14.30 -11.15 2.08
N GLY A 870 15.47 -10.55 1.91
CA GLY A 870 16.40 -10.86 0.83
C GLY A 870 17.01 -12.26 1.00
N ILE A 871 17.20 -12.94 -0.12
CA ILE A 871 17.82 -14.27 -0.18
C ILE A 871 19.23 -14.23 0.42
N LYS A 872 19.41 -14.99 1.50
CA LYS A 872 20.69 -15.13 2.21
C LYS A 872 21.68 -15.96 1.37
N PRO A 873 23.01 -15.78 1.51
CA PRO A 873 24.01 -16.55 0.73
C PRO A 873 24.04 -18.07 1.00
N ARG A 874 23.29 -18.56 1.99
CA ARG A 874 23.11 -19.98 2.33
C ARG A 874 21.63 -20.20 2.71
N PRO A 875 21.10 -21.43 2.58
CA PRO A 875 19.83 -21.81 3.17
C PRO A 875 19.75 -21.45 4.65
N ALA A 876 18.60 -20.95 5.09
CA ALA A 876 18.29 -20.61 6.47
C ALA A 876 17.05 -21.41 6.89
N PHE A 877 17.28 -22.50 7.62
CA PHE A 877 16.22 -23.31 8.20
C PHE A 877 15.95 -22.84 9.63
N PRO A 878 14.78 -22.24 9.94
CA PRO A 878 14.49 -21.79 11.30
C PRO A 878 14.49 -22.94 12.32
N GLN A 879 15.01 -22.67 13.51
CA GLN A 879 14.97 -23.60 14.64
C GLN A 879 13.60 -23.59 15.31
N SER A 880 13.05 -22.39 15.56
CA SER A 880 11.76 -22.18 16.20
C SER A 880 10.84 -21.26 15.39
N SER A 881 9.54 -21.47 15.53
CA SER A 881 8.51 -20.54 15.06
C SER A 881 8.38 -19.33 15.98
N PRO A 882 7.79 -18.22 15.51
CA PRO A 882 7.18 -17.26 16.42
C PRO A 882 5.97 -17.90 17.12
N LEU A 883 5.51 -17.24 18.17
CA LEU A 883 4.14 -17.31 18.67
C LEU A 883 3.31 -16.29 17.89
N VAL A 884 2.14 -16.71 17.39
CA VAL A 884 1.12 -15.82 16.82
C VAL A 884 -0.09 -15.88 17.74
N THR A 885 -0.53 -14.72 18.22
CA THR A 885 -1.65 -14.58 19.16
C THR A 885 -2.78 -13.84 18.47
N LEU A 886 -3.91 -14.50 18.28
CA LEU A 886 -5.14 -13.95 17.71
C LEU A 886 -6.14 -13.69 18.84
N THR A 887 -6.51 -12.43 19.04
CA THR A 887 -7.45 -11.98 20.07
C THR A 887 -8.78 -11.62 19.39
N LEU A 888 -9.83 -12.38 19.70
CA LEU A 888 -11.15 -12.22 19.06
C LEU A 888 -11.96 -11.08 19.70
N PRO A 889 -12.87 -10.42 18.96
CA PRO A 889 -13.66 -9.31 19.51
C PRO A 889 -14.60 -9.78 20.62
N SER A 890 -14.73 -8.97 21.67
CA SER A 890 -15.83 -9.08 22.62
C SER A 890 -17.01 -8.24 22.11
N LEU A 891 -18.16 -8.89 21.88
CA LEU A 891 -19.36 -8.25 21.31
C LEU A 891 -20.12 -7.35 22.31
N SER A 892 -19.69 -7.29 23.57
CA SER A 892 -20.35 -6.55 24.67
C SER A 892 -19.47 -5.45 25.29
N THR A 893 -18.27 -5.20 24.77
CA THR A 893 -17.35 -4.15 25.22
C THR A 893 -17.36 -2.96 24.25
N PRO A 894 -17.36 -1.70 24.72
CA PRO A 894 -17.21 -0.52 23.86
C PRO A 894 -15.93 -0.58 23.02
N ALA A 895 -15.96 -0.05 21.80
CA ALA A 895 -14.80 -0.11 20.89
C ALA A 895 -13.62 0.80 21.32
N ILE A 896 -13.86 1.76 22.22
CA ILE A 896 -12.88 2.76 22.67
C ILE A 896 -12.86 2.78 24.21
N SER A 897 -11.68 2.59 24.80
CA SER A 897 -11.50 2.71 26.26
C SER A 897 -11.32 4.17 26.72
N PRO A 898 -11.62 4.52 27.99
CA PRO A 898 -11.45 5.88 28.53
C PRO A 898 -10.09 6.54 28.29
N ALA A 899 -8.99 5.79 28.33
CA ALA A 899 -7.66 6.31 27.99
C ALA A 899 -7.49 6.62 26.49
N GLN A 900 -8.10 5.80 25.61
CA GLN A 900 -8.10 6.06 24.16
C GLN A 900 -9.01 7.23 23.79
N LEU A 901 -10.16 7.37 24.46
CA LEU A 901 -11.05 8.54 24.35
C LEU A 901 -10.33 9.83 24.73
N LEU A 902 -9.58 9.81 25.85
CA LEU A 902 -8.75 10.94 26.28
C LEU A 902 -7.80 11.36 25.15
N VAL A 903 -6.95 10.44 24.66
CA VAL A 903 -5.98 10.76 23.61
C VAL A 903 -6.68 11.19 22.31
N SER A 904 -7.73 10.48 21.86
CA SER A 904 -8.39 10.76 20.59
C SER A 904 -8.99 12.16 20.54
N GLU A 905 -9.69 12.61 21.59
CA GLU A 905 -10.29 13.95 21.59
C GLU A 905 -9.25 15.06 21.71
N MET A 906 -8.15 14.85 22.46
CA MET A 906 -7.06 15.82 22.49
C MET A 906 -6.39 15.97 21.12
N MET A 907 -6.20 14.86 20.40
CA MET A 907 -5.69 14.91 19.02
C MET A 907 -6.69 15.54 18.06
N VAL A 908 -8.00 15.24 18.17
CA VAL A 908 -9.03 15.87 17.31
C VAL A 908 -9.11 17.37 17.57
N ALA A 909 -9.09 17.80 18.83
CA ALA A 909 -9.11 19.21 19.21
C ALA A 909 -7.85 19.95 18.71
N ALA A 910 -6.65 19.39 18.91
CA ALA A 910 -5.40 20.00 18.43
C ALA A 910 -5.34 20.12 16.90
N ASN A 911 -5.82 19.09 16.18
CA ASN A 911 -5.94 19.10 14.72
C ASN A 911 -6.97 20.15 14.21
N ARG A 912 -8.05 20.44 14.97
CA ARG A 912 -8.98 21.56 14.67
C ARG A 912 -8.38 22.93 14.99
N ALA A 913 -7.68 23.07 16.12
CA ALA A 913 -6.98 24.31 16.48
C ALA A 913 -5.89 24.67 15.46
N ALA A 914 -5.13 23.70 14.96
CA ALA A 914 -4.17 23.90 13.87
C ALA A 914 -4.84 24.24 12.53
N ALA A 915 -6.03 23.68 12.24
CA ALA A 915 -6.83 24.06 11.08
C ALA A 915 -7.27 25.53 11.16
N LYS A 916 -7.85 25.95 12.29
CA LYS A 916 -8.25 27.35 12.57
C LYS A 916 -7.08 28.31 12.42
N PHE A 917 -5.95 28.03 13.10
CA PHE A 917 -4.72 28.82 13.01
C PHE A 917 -4.25 29.00 11.56
N SER A 918 -4.38 27.96 10.72
CA SER A 918 -4.01 27.99 9.30
C SER A 918 -4.95 28.84 8.46
N VAL A 919 -6.27 28.73 8.67
CA VAL A 919 -7.29 29.51 7.95
C VAL A 919 -7.18 30.99 8.29
N GLU A 920 -7.07 31.34 9.58
CA GLU A 920 -6.89 32.73 10.05
C GLU A 920 -5.66 33.43 9.44
N ARG A 921 -4.60 32.67 9.12
CA ARG A 921 -3.33 33.16 8.56
C ARG A 921 -3.23 33.01 7.04
N GLY A 922 -4.31 32.57 6.38
CA GLY A 922 -4.34 32.35 4.92
C GLY A 922 -3.30 31.34 4.44
N LEU A 923 -3.07 30.28 5.21
CA LEU A 923 -2.13 29.20 4.88
C LEU A 923 -2.81 28.09 4.07
N PRO A 924 -2.37 27.81 2.82
CA PRO A 924 -2.78 26.59 2.14
C PRO A 924 -2.14 25.40 2.86
N ALA A 925 -2.96 24.41 3.23
CA ALA A 925 -2.56 23.24 4.01
C ALA A 925 -3.31 22.00 3.52
N PRO A 926 -2.85 20.77 3.80
CA PRO A 926 -3.54 19.53 3.42
C PRO A 926 -4.72 19.22 4.36
N PHE A 927 -5.78 20.03 4.27
CA PHE A 927 -7.03 19.83 5.02
C PHE A 927 -7.66 18.47 4.68
N ARG A 928 -8.25 17.82 5.68
CA ARG A 928 -8.87 16.51 5.58
C ARG A 928 -10.39 16.67 5.59
N THR A 929 -11.05 16.31 4.50
CA THR A 929 -12.49 16.53 4.29
C THR A 929 -13.24 15.22 4.08
N GLN A 930 -14.50 15.20 4.48
CA GLN A 930 -15.45 14.11 4.22
C GLN A 930 -16.86 14.69 4.22
N ALA A 931 -17.55 14.66 3.08
CA ALA A 931 -18.92 15.15 2.97
C ALA A 931 -19.92 14.24 3.71
N ALA A 932 -21.13 14.75 3.92
CA ALA A 932 -22.28 13.93 4.30
C ALA A 932 -22.57 12.85 3.23
N PRO A 933 -23.16 11.70 3.61
CA PRO A 933 -23.64 10.73 2.63
C PRO A 933 -24.80 11.32 1.80
N VAL A 934 -24.91 10.90 0.54
CA VAL A 934 -25.96 11.38 -0.38
C VAL A 934 -27.22 10.53 -0.19
N VAL A 935 -27.99 10.86 0.84
CA VAL A 935 -29.25 10.19 1.22
C VAL A 935 -30.32 11.22 1.60
N SER A 936 -31.57 10.80 1.77
CA SER A 936 -32.63 11.68 2.27
C SER A 936 -32.39 12.10 3.73
N GLN A 937 -32.94 13.24 4.13
CA GLN A 937 -32.84 13.71 5.52
C GLN A 937 -33.47 12.75 6.54
N SER A 938 -34.51 11.99 6.15
CA SER A 938 -35.10 10.97 7.03
C SER A 938 -34.15 9.80 7.29
N VAL A 939 -33.44 9.31 6.26
CA VAL A 939 -32.42 8.26 6.42
C VAL A 939 -31.19 8.79 7.17
N LEU A 940 -30.82 10.05 6.95
CA LEU A 940 -29.74 10.69 7.71
C LEU A 940 -30.08 10.82 9.21
N GLN A 941 -31.33 11.15 9.54
CA GLN A 941 -31.80 11.19 10.91
C GLN A 941 -31.81 9.79 11.54
N GLN A 942 -32.33 8.76 10.84
CA GLN A 942 -32.27 7.37 11.31
C GLN A 942 -30.84 6.91 11.63
N VAL A 943 -29.86 7.27 10.81
CA VAL A 943 -28.43 7.02 11.08
C VAL A 943 -27.94 7.72 12.36
N LEU A 944 -28.41 8.94 12.63
CA LEU A 944 -28.08 9.71 13.84
C LEU A 944 -28.89 9.28 15.08
N ASP A 945 -30.00 8.58 14.90
CA ASP A 945 -30.81 7.97 15.98
C ASP A 945 -30.27 6.59 16.38
N CYS A 946 -29.56 5.89 15.48
CA CYS A 946 -28.92 4.59 15.74
C CYS A 946 -27.60 4.66 16.54
N ARG A 947 -27.15 5.84 16.98
CA ARG A 947 -25.91 6.03 17.75
C ARG A 947 -26.20 6.24 19.23
N ASP A 948 -25.28 5.82 20.10
CA ASP A 948 -25.30 6.21 21.50
C ASP A 948 -25.17 7.75 21.62
N PRO A 949 -26.07 8.43 22.35
CA PRO A 949 -26.13 9.90 22.39
C PRO A 949 -24.99 10.56 23.20
N ARG A 950 -24.09 9.78 23.79
CA ARG A 950 -22.94 10.25 24.59
C ARG A 950 -21.60 9.95 23.91
N THR A 951 -21.47 8.79 23.28
CA THR A 951 -20.23 8.38 22.59
C THR A 951 -20.26 8.65 21.08
N GLY A 952 -21.47 8.78 20.50
CA GLY A 952 -21.66 8.82 19.06
C GLY A 952 -21.38 7.48 18.36
N GLU A 953 -21.21 6.37 19.10
CA GLU A 953 -20.99 5.05 18.53
C GLU A 953 -22.31 4.41 18.06
N ALA A 954 -22.36 4.01 16.79
CA ALA A 954 -23.41 3.20 16.19
C ALA A 954 -22.86 1.83 15.77
N SER A 955 -23.72 0.82 15.78
CA SER A 955 -23.40 -0.51 15.26
C SER A 955 -23.18 -0.47 13.74
N GLY A 956 -22.03 -0.95 13.26
CA GLY A 956 -21.75 -1.06 11.82
C GLY A 956 -22.76 -1.96 11.07
N GLN A 957 -23.47 -2.85 11.77
CA GLN A 957 -24.57 -3.65 11.20
C GLN A 957 -25.79 -2.79 10.88
N ASP A 958 -26.14 -1.83 11.73
CA ASP A 958 -27.36 -1.03 11.55
C ASP A 958 -27.13 0.12 10.57
N ILE A 959 -25.92 0.72 10.57
CA ILE A 959 -25.46 1.61 9.49
C ILE A 959 -25.53 0.93 8.11
N LEU A 960 -25.18 -0.36 8.05
CA LEU A 960 -25.21 -1.14 6.81
C LEU A 960 -26.63 -1.48 6.35
N ARG A 961 -27.54 -1.79 7.28
CA ARG A 961 -28.98 -2.04 7.02
C ARG A 961 -29.72 -0.80 6.52
N LEU A 962 -29.37 0.39 7.02
CA LEU A 962 -29.87 1.66 6.51
C LEU A 962 -29.35 2.01 5.11
N GLY A 963 -28.48 1.17 4.53
CA GLY A 963 -27.99 1.30 3.14
C GLY A 963 -27.00 2.44 2.91
N VAL A 964 -26.54 3.13 3.96
CA VAL A 964 -25.84 4.42 3.84
C VAL A 964 -24.35 4.24 3.51
N ASP A 965 -24.03 4.31 2.22
CA ASP A 965 -22.67 4.24 1.69
C ASP A 965 -21.89 5.56 1.94
N PHE A 966 -21.17 5.64 3.06
CA PHE A 966 -20.26 6.76 3.36
C PHE A 966 -19.05 6.81 2.41
N LEU A 967 -18.91 7.91 1.66
CA LEU A 967 -17.74 8.13 0.80
C LEU A 967 -16.45 8.26 1.64
N PRO A 968 -15.33 7.62 1.24
CA PRO A 968 -14.05 7.79 1.93
C PRO A 968 -13.58 9.24 1.84
N GLY A 969 -13.19 9.83 2.98
CA GLY A 969 -12.67 11.20 3.01
C GLY A 969 -11.47 11.43 2.08
N SER A 970 -11.35 12.67 1.62
CA SER A 970 -10.33 13.20 0.71
C SER A 970 -9.40 14.18 1.41
N THR A 971 -8.29 14.53 0.75
CA THR A 971 -7.41 15.62 1.18
C THR A 971 -7.58 16.81 0.21
N SER A 972 -7.72 18.01 0.76
CA SER A 972 -8.06 19.28 0.09
C SER A 972 -7.02 20.35 0.42
N VAL A 973 -6.89 21.37 -0.44
CA VAL A 973 -6.06 22.56 -0.14
C VAL A 973 -6.85 23.67 0.56
N ASP A 974 -8.18 23.56 0.50
CA ASP A 974 -9.15 24.44 1.15
C ASP A 974 -9.80 23.71 2.34
N PRO A 975 -10.17 24.41 3.42
CA PRO A 975 -10.95 23.83 4.50
C PRO A 975 -12.32 23.37 4.01
N GLY A 976 -12.93 22.46 4.76
CA GLY A 976 -14.26 21.93 4.46
C GLY A 976 -14.71 20.91 5.50
N PRO A 977 -15.97 20.48 5.45
CA PRO A 977 -16.54 19.61 6.48
C PRO A 977 -15.86 18.24 6.51
N HIS A 978 -15.80 17.67 7.70
CA HIS A 978 -15.52 16.26 7.96
C HIS A 978 -16.73 15.66 8.69
N TRP A 979 -17.84 15.53 7.97
CA TRP A 979 -19.18 15.31 8.51
C TRP A 979 -19.23 14.20 9.58
N PRO A 980 -18.71 12.98 9.38
CA PRO A 980 -18.77 11.94 10.42
C PRO A 980 -18.04 12.28 11.74
N MET A 981 -17.15 13.27 11.75
CA MET A 981 -16.47 13.73 12.97
C MET A 981 -17.22 14.87 13.69
N GLY A 982 -18.39 15.31 13.21
CA GLY A 982 -19.10 16.46 13.77
C GLY A 982 -18.37 17.79 13.53
N ILE A 983 -17.58 17.88 12.46
CA ILE A 983 -16.79 19.06 12.10
C ILE A 983 -17.38 19.64 10.81
N ASN A 984 -18.25 20.64 10.97
CA ASN A 984 -18.90 21.36 9.85
C ASN A 984 -18.59 22.87 9.85
N ASP A 985 -17.67 23.30 10.71
CA ASP A 985 -17.23 24.69 10.78
C ASP A 985 -16.35 25.10 9.58
N GLU A 986 -16.13 26.41 9.44
CA GLU A 986 -15.34 27.02 8.37
C GLU A 986 -13.83 26.72 8.42
N TYR A 987 -13.33 26.21 9.56
CA TYR A 987 -11.91 25.88 9.75
C TYR A 987 -11.61 24.45 9.31
N GLY A 988 -12.56 23.52 9.49
CA GLY A 988 -12.45 22.13 9.10
C GLY A 988 -11.44 21.35 9.96
N TYR A 989 -10.69 20.45 9.32
CA TYR A 989 -9.79 19.52 10.01
C TYR A 989 -8.44 19.41 9.30
N LEU A 990 -7.33 19.46 10.05
CA LEU A 990 -5.96 19.44 9.52
C LEU A 990 -5.07 18.53 10.38
N LYS A 991 -4.36 17.57 9.76
CA LYS A 991 -3.52 16.62 10.49
C LYS A 991 -2.13 17.18 10.78
N VAL A 992 -1.79 17.31 12.06
CA VAL A 992 -0.48 17.79 12.55
C VAL A 992 0.13 16.92 13.65
N THR A 993 -0.64 16.01 14.26
CA THR A 993 -0.26 15.30 15.48
C THR A 993 0.65 14.09 15.28
N SER A 994 1.16 13.80 14.08
CA SER A 994 2.02 12.60 13.89
C SER A 994 3.13 12.72 12.82
N PRO A 995 4.07 13.68 12.96
CA PRO A 995 5.10 13.96 11.94
C PRO A 995 6.22 12.92 11.83
N LEU A 996 6.43 12.04 12.83
CA LEU A 996 7.43 10.97 12.75
C LEU A 996 6.97 9.82 11.84
N ARG A 997 5.64 9.62 11.75
CA ARG A 997 4.99 8.52 11.01
C ARG A 997 4.02 8.93 9.90
N ARG A 998 3.75 10.22 9.68
CA ARG A 998 2.94 10.73 8.56
C ARG A 998 3.61 11.93 7.89
N TYR A 999 3.87 11.83 6.59
CA TYR A 999 4.50 12.92 5.85
C TYR A 999 3.55 14.12 5.67
N SER A 1000 2.24 13.89 5.62
CA SER A 1000 1.23 14.96 5.65
C SER A 1000 1.42 15.92 6.83
N ASP A 1001 1.77 15.37 7.98
CA ASP A 1001 1.92 16.09 9.23
C ASP A 1001 3.29 16.78 9.28
N LEU A 1002 4.37 16.06 8.91
CA LEU A 1002 5.71 16.63 8.72
C LEU A 1002 5.71 17.83 7.76
N PHE A 1003 4.98 17.71 6.65
CA PHE A 1003 4.78 18.78 5.67
C PHE A 1003 4.03 19.98 6.26
N THR A 1004 3.01 19.71 7.08
CA THR A 1004 2.21 20.76 7.72
C THR A 1004 2.97 21.46 8.85
N HIS A 1005 3.88 20.78 9.55
CA HIS A 1005 4.79 21.40 10.52
C HIS A 1005 5.65 22.49 9.87
N TRP A 1006 6.31 22.23 8.72
CA TRP A 1006 7.02 23.28 7.97
C TRP A 1006 6.11 24.45 7.60
N GLN A 1007 4.89 24.15 7.11
CA GLN A 1007 3.95 25.18 6.65
C GLN A 1007 3.45 26.08 7.80
N LEU A 1008 3.16 25.51 8.98
CA LEU A 1008 2.79 26.27 10.17
C LEU A 1008 3.96 27.12 10.68
N LYS A 1009 5.13 26.48 10.88
CA LYS A 1009 6.37 27.12 11.33
C LYS A 1009 6.81 28.27 10.41
N SER A 1010 6.44 28.26 9.13
CA SER A 1010 6.69 29.37 8.19
C SER A 1010 6.07 30.71 8.61
N THR A 1011 5.10 30.72 9.54
CA THR A 1011 4.46 31.94 10.09
C THR A 1011 4.86 32.29 11.51
N LEU A 1012 5.69 31.46 12.16
CA LEU A 1012 6.19 31.70 13.52
C LEU A 1012 7.49 32.52 13.56
N LEU A 1013 8.04 32.86 12.40
CA LEU A 1013 9.22 33.72 12.25
C LEU A 1013 8.81 35.14 11.84
N PRO A 1014 9.59 36.18 12.18
CA PRO A 1014 9.35 37.55 11.74
C PRO A 1014 9.19 37.67 10.22
N SER A 1015 8.33 38.58 9.77
CA SER A 1015 8.06 38.79 8.32
C SER A 1015 9.27 39.30 7.52
N SER A 1016 10.37 39.66 8.19
CA SER A 1016 11.67 40.00 7.60
C SER A 1016 12.56 38.78 7.31
N THR A 1017 12.21 37.58 7.81
CA THR A 1017 13.00 36.36 7.60
C THR A 1017 12.88 35.87 6.15
N SER A 1018 14.00 35.41 5.57
CA SER A 1018 14.07 34.96 4.18
C SER A 1018 13.04 33.84 3.85
N PRO A 1019 12.39 33.90 2.67
CA PRO A 1019 11.56 32.80 2.17
C PRO A 1019 12.29 31.44 2.14
N SER A 1020 13.60 31.44 1.92
CA SER A 1020 14.45 30.23 1.94
C SER A 1020 14.54 29.55 3.31
N THR A 1021 14.27 30.29 4.38
CA THR A 1021 14.36 29.83 5.79
C THR A 1021 12.97 29.57 6.37
N SER A 1022 11.95 30.32 5.92
CA SER A 1022 10.56 30.06 6.34
C SER A 1022 9.97 28.77 5.75
N HIS A 1023 10.47 28.31 4.59
CA HIS A 1023 9.95 27.15 3.85
C HIS A 1023 8.44 27.20 3.50
N ARG A 1024 7.83 28.39 3.44
CA ARG A 1024 6.39 28.57 3.10
C ARG A 1024 6.07 28.02 1.71
N PHE A 1025 5.21 27.00 1.64
CA PHE A 1025 4.74 26.40 0.39
C PHE A 1025 3.58 27.19 -0.22
N THR A 1026 3.61 27.37 -1.54
CA THR A 1026 2.51 27.98 -2.30
C THR A 1026 1.33 27.00 -2.48
N ARG A 1027 0.12 27.52 -2.70
CA ARG A 1027 -1.10 26.71 -2.95
C ARG A 1027 -0.88 25.62 -4.01
N SER A 1028 -0.24 25.96 -5.13
CA SER A 1028 0.10 25.01 -6.21
C SER A 1028 1.15 23.97 -5.81
N ALA A 1029 2.03 24.25 -4.83
CA ALA A 1029 2.95 23.28 -4.27
C ALA A 1029 2.23 22.32 -3.30
N VAL A 1030 1.33 22.82 -2.47
CA VAL A 1030 0.50 21.99 -1.56
C VAL A 1030 -0.38 21.03 -2.36
N LEU A 1031 -1.06 21.50 -3.41
CA LEU A 1031 -1.88 20.67 -4.30
C LEU A 1031 -1.11 19.49 -4.94
N ARG A 1032 0.16 19.68 -5.32
CA ARG A 1032 0.99 18.60 -5.88
C ARG A 1032 1.31 17.50 -4.84
N HIS A 1033 1.49 17.86 -3.58
CA HIS A 1033 1.74 16.91 -2.50
C HIS A 1033 0.44 16.21 -2.03
N ILE A 1034 -0.68 16.94 -1.92
CA ILE A 1034 -2.01 16.38 -1.63
C ILE A 1034 -2.33 15.19 -2.53
N ALA A 1035 -2.11 15.32 -3.84
CA ALA A 1035 -2.34 14.24 -4.78
C ALA A 1035 -1.50 12.99 -4.48
N GLN A 1036 -0.27 13.16 -3.98
CA GLN A 1036 0.63 12.06 -3.61
C GLN A 1036 0.15 11.37 -2.32
N PHE A 1037 -0.22 12.14 -1.29
CA PHE A 1037 -0.74 11.63 -0.01
C PHE A 1037 -1.97 10.74 -0.22
N ASP A 1038 -2.95 11.23 -0.99
CA ASP A 1038 -4.22 10.53 -1.22
C ASP A 1038 -4.06 9.23 -2.02
N LEU A 1039 -2.97 9.08 -2.80
CA LEU A 1039 -2.61 7.86 -3.52
C LEU A 1039 -1.88 6.86 -2.62
N ALA A 1040 -0.92 7.33 -1.81
CA ALA A 1040 -0.15 6.48 -0.91
C ALA A 1040 -1.04 5.84 0.17
N ASN A 1041 -1.87 6.64 0.85
CA ASN A 1041 -2.85 6.20 1.85
C ASN A 1041 -3.79 5.10 1.31
N LYS A 1042 -4.30 5.25 0.07
CA LYS A 1042 -5.24 4.27 -0.54
C LYS A 1042 -4.55 3.02 -1.08
N SER A 1043 -3.32 3.13 -1.55
CA SER A 1043 -2.61 2.01 -2.16
C SER A 1043 -2.01 1.07 -1.10
N ARG A 1044 -1.35 1.62 -0.07
CA ARG A 1044 -0.57 0.85 0.91
C ARG A 1044 -1.34 0.38 2.13
N GLY A 1045 -2.33 1.14 2.63
CA GLY A 1045 -3.23 0.73 3.72
C GLY A 1045 -4.11 -0.50 3.42
N ARG A 1046 -4.00 -1.08 2.21
CA ARG A 1046 -4.50 -2.43 1.87
C ARG A 1046 -3.54 -3.54 2.33
N LEU A 1047 -2.23 -3.31 2.30
CA LEU A 1047 -1.18 -4.29 2.59
C LEU A 1047 -1.12 -4.62 4.09
N SER A 1048 -1.11 -3.62 4.97
CA SER A 1048 -1.24 -3.82 6.42
C SER A 1048 -2.48 -4.68 6.76
N LYS A 1049 -3.65 -4.34 6.18
CA LYS A 1049 -4.88 -5.14 6.34
C LYS A 1049 -4.81 -6.54 5.75
N HIS A 1050 -4.10 -6.75 4.64
CA HIS A 1050 -3.84 -8.10 4.12
C HIS A 1050 -2.89 -8.89 5.03
N ALA A 1051 -1.95 -8.23 5.71
CA ALA A 1051 -1.03 -8.87 6.65
C ALA A 1051 -1.73 -9.27 7.95
N GLU A 1052 -2.52 -8.37 8.55
CA GLU A 1052 -3.46 -8.68 9.65
C GLU A 1052 -4.33 -9.89 9.28
N HIS A 1053 -4.99 -9.84 8.12
CA HIS A 1053 -5.87 -10.91 7.67
C HIS A 1053 -5.11 -12.22 7.40
N PHE A 1054 -3.90 -12.17 6.86
CA PHE A 1054 -3.04 -13.35 6.71
C PHE A 1054 -2.73 -13.99 8.07
N TRP A 1055 -2.30 -13.22 9.08
CA TRP A 1055 -1.91 -13.77 10.38
C TRP A 1055 -3.10 -14.31 11.17
N SER A 1056 -4.25 -13.63 11.13
CA SER A 1056 -5.49 -14.13 11.73
C SER A 1056 -5.93 -15.46 11.08
N LEU A 1057 -5.90 -15.54 9.75
CA LEU A 1057 -6.21 -16.78 9.04
C LEU A 1057 -5.13 -17.86 9.19
N TYR A 1058 -3.86 -17.50 9.43
CA TYR A 1058 -2.77 -18.43 9.71
C TYR A 1058 -3.02 -19.20 11.01
N VAL A 1059 -3.41 -18.51 12.09
CA VAL A 1059 -3.81 -19.16 13.35
C VAL A 1059 -5.02 -20.08 13.12
N LEU A 1060 -6.09 -19.57 12.50
CA LEU A 1060 -7.31 -20.35 12.28
C LEU A 1060 -7.09 -21.57 11.39
N LYS A 1061 -6.27 -21.47 10.32
CA LYS A 1061 -5.92 -22.61 9.46
C LYS A 1061 -5.22 -23.71 10.26
N HIS A 1062 -4.21 -23.34 11.06
CA HIS A 1062 -3.48 -24.32 11.87
C HIS A 1062 -4.34 -24.93 12.98
N LYS A 1063 -5.28 -24.19 13.59
CA LYS A 1063 -6.27 -24.75 14.53
C LYS A 1063 -7.21 -25.74 13.84
N LEU A 1064 -7.74 -25.38 12.66
CA LEU A 1064 -8.62 -26.26 11.87
C LEU A 1064 -7.91 -27.56 11.47
N ASP A 1065 -6.64 -27.46 11.06
CA ASP A 1065 -5.78 -28.60 10.72
C ASP A 1065 -5.47 -29.48 11.95
N SER A 1066 -5.11 -28.89 13.10
CA SER A 1066 -4.86 -29.68 14.32
C SER A 1066 -6.12 -30.40 14.79
N LEU A 1067 -7.28 -29.75 14.72
CA LEU A 1067 -8.57 -30.35 15.06
C LEU A 1067 -9.00 -31.44 14.05
N ALA A 1068 -8.50 -31.41 12.81
CA ALA A 1068 -8.74 -32.47 11.82
C ALA A 1068 -7.93 -33.74 12.11
N VAL A 1069 -6.78 -33.61 12.77
CA VAL A 1069 -5.93 -34.74 13.20
C VAL A 1069 -6.30 -35.24 14.62
N SER A 1070 -6.62 -34.32 15.54
CA SER A 1070 -7.02 -34.62 16.91
C SER A 1070 -8.04 -33.59 17.42
N PRO A 1071 -9.35 -33.90 17.45
CA PRO A 1071 -10.39 -32.98 17.90
C PRO A 1071 -10.23 -32.55 19.36
N GLU A 1072 -9.66 -33.40 20.21
CA GLU A 1072 -9.50 -33.16 21.66
C GLU A 1072 -8.29 -32.28 22.00
N ALA A 1073 -7.42 -31.97 21.03
CA ALA A 1073 -6.16 -31.25 21.27
C ALA A 1073 -6.33 -29.77 21.65
N ASP A 1074 -7.47 -29.15 21.32
CA ASP A 1074 -7.82 -27.78 21.71
C ASP A 1074 -9.35 -27.67 21.85
N PRO A 1075 -9.93 -28.00 23.02
CA PRO A 1075 -11.37 -27.97 23.23
C PRO A 1075 -12.01 -26.59 23.04
N ALA A 1076 -11.26 -25.50 23.30
CA ALA A 1076 -11.75 -24.14 23.13
C ALA A 1076 -11.89 -23.79 21.63
N ALA A 1077 -10.88 -24.14 20.83
CA ALA A 1077 -10.97 -24.00 19.38
C ALA A 1077 -11.98 -24.99 18.74
N ALA A 1078 -12.16 -26.19 19.31
CA ALA A 1078 -13.17 -27.14 18.84
C ALA A 1078 -14.59 -26.58 19.00
N LEU A 1079 -14.93 -26.12 20.22
CA LEU A 1079 -16.21 -25.51 20.55
C LEU A 1079 -16.52 -24.31 19.64
N LEU A 1080 -15.54 -23.42 19.45
CA LEU A 1080 -15.69 -22.20 18.66
C LEU A 1080 -15.77 -22.45 17.14
N LEU A 1081 -14.94 -23.33 16.58
CA LEU A 1081 -14.75 -23.47 15.13
C LEU A 1081 -15.56 -24.61 14.49
N ARG A 1082 -16.21 -25.47 15.28
CA ARG A 1082 -17.00 -26.61 14.77
C ARG A 1082 -18.37 -26.76 15.42
N GLU A 1083 -18.46 -26.66 16.74
CA GLU A 1083 -19.69 -27.02 17.45
C GLU A 1083 -20.70 -25.89 17.39
N ASN A 1084 -20.31 -24.71 17.85
CA ASN A 1084 -21.12 -23.49 17.82
C ASN A 1084 -21.51 -23.11 16.37
N PRO A 1085 -22.72 -22.58 16.14
CA PRO A 1085 -22.98 -21.81 14.92
C PRO A 1085 -22.16 -20.51 14.96
N LEU A 1086 -21.67 -20.09 13.79
CA LEU A 1086 -21.02 -18.79 13.61
C LEU A 1086 -21.98 -17.86 12.87
N SER A 1087 -22.04 -16.59 13.24
CA SER A 1087 -22.95 -15.59 12.69
C SER A 1087 -22.24 -14.76 11.62
N ALA A 1088 -22.72 -14.82 10.38
CA ALA A 1088 -22.16 -14.06 9.27
C ALA A 1088 -23.08 -12.90 8.87
N LEU A 1089 -22.61 -11.67 9.09
CA LEU A 1089 -23.23 -10.45 8.58
C LEU A 1089 -22.91 -10.29 7.08
N SER A 1090 -23.94 -10.25 6.25
CA SER A 1090 -23.86 -9.95 4.82
C SER A 1090 -23.40 -8.51 4.57
N LEU A 1091 -22.25 -8.31 3.93
CA LEU A 1091 -21.66 -6.97 3.71
C LEU A 1091 -22.10 -6.32 2.39
N ARG A 1092 -22.51 -7.14 1.40
CA ARG A 1092 -22.94 -6.78 0.05
C ARG A 1092 -23.73 -7.93 -0.55
N ASP A 1093 -24.44 -7.65 -1.64
CA ASP A 1093 -25.07 -8.60 -2.55
C ASP A 1093 -24.12 -9.74 -3.02
N PRO A 1094 -24.65 -10.91 -3.40
CA PRO A 1094 -23.87 -11.98 -4.03
C PRO A 1094 -23.36 -11.57 -5.42
N THR A 1095 -22.17 -12.05 -5.78
CA THR A 1095 -21.57 -11.84 -7.10
C THR A 1095 -21.06 -13.17 -7.68
N PHE A 1096 -21.09 -13.35 -9.00
CA PHE A 1096 -20.65 -14.62 -9.60
C PHE A 1096 -19.13 -14.70 -9.75
N SER A 1097 -18.48 -15.62 -9.04
CA SER A 1097 -17.04 -15.88 -9.20
C SER A 1097 -16.79 -16.68 -10.48
N THR A 1098 -16.25 -16.01 -11.49
CA THR A 1098 -15.78 -16.68 -12.73
C THR A 1098 -14.50 -17.50 -12.53
N ILE A 1099 -13.90 -17.46 -11.33
CA ILE A 1099 -12.75 -18.28 -10.93
C ILE A 1099 -13.25 -19.57 -10.27
N ASP A 1100 -14.12 -19.45 -9.26
CA ASP A 1100 -14.60 -20.55 -8.44
C ASP A 1100 -15.83 -21.25 -9.04
N GLY A 1101 -16.48 -20.65 -10.05
CA GLY A 1101 -17.64 -21.20 -10.77
C GLY A 1101 -18.97 -21.10 -10.01
N ILE A 1102 -19.00 -20.35 -8.91
CA ILE A 1102 -20.10 -20.28 -7.94
C ILE A 1102 -20.44 -18.82 -7.59
N TRP A 1103 -21.65 -18.59 -7.10
CA TRP A 1103 -22.01 -17.31 -6.49
C TRP A 1103 -21.31 -17.15 -5.13
N VAL A 1104 -20.73 -15.97 -4.90
CA VAL A 1104 -19.94 -15.66 -3.70
C VAL A 1104 -20.34 -14.31 -3.13
N GLN A 1105 -20.44 -14.24 -1.80
CA GLN A 1105 -20.90 -13.05 -1.09
C GLN A 1105 -19.88 -12.64 -0.02
N PRO A 1106 -19.45 -11.36 0.04
CA PRO A 1106 -18.59 -10.87 1.11
C PRO A 1106 -19.37 -10.80 2.43
N VAL A 1107 -18.87 -11.46 3.48
CA VAL A 1107 -19.49 -11.47 4.81
C VAL A 1107 -18.48 -11.13 5.91
N LEU A 1108 -18.96 -10.77 7.10
CA LEU A 1108 -18.17 -10.67 8.33
C LEU A 1108 -18.66 -11.73 9.32
N VAL A 1109 -17.78 -12.65 9.73
CA VAL A 1109 -18.11 -13.57 10.84
C VAL A 1109 -17.91 -12.82 12.15
N GLN A 1110 -18.99 -12.64 12.91
CA GLN A 1110 -19.06 -11.67 14.00
C GLN A 1110 -18.26 -12.12 15.23
N GLU A 1111 -18.36 -13.39 15.63
CA GLU A 1111 -17.63 -13.97 16.77
C GLU A 1111 -16.13 -14.06 16.51
N LEU A 1112 -15.73 -14.15 15.24
CA LEU A 1112 -14.32 -14.17 14.84
C LEU A 1112 -13.77 -12.77 14.53
N GLY A 1113 -14.62 -11.76 14.31
CA GLY A 1113 -14.20 -10.44 13.83
C GLY A 1113 -13.43 -10.47 12.51
N ILE A 1114 -13.70 -11.46 11.64
CA ILE A 1114 -12.90 -11.74 10.43
C ILE A 1114 -13.82 -11.86 9.23
N ARG A 1115 -13.45 -11.17 8.14
CA ARG A 1115 -14.18 -11.21 6.86
C ARG A 1115 -14.03 -12.58 6.18
N ALA A 1116 -15.09 -13.04 5.55
CA ALA A 1116 -15.11 -14.29 4.82
C ALA A 1116 -15.83 -14.14 3.47
N THR A 1117 -15.73 -15.19 2.66
CA THR A 1117 -16.49 -15.39 1.44
C THR A 1117 -17.54 -16.46 1.71
N LEU A 1118 -18.81 -16.09 1.77
CA LEU A 1118 -19.92 -17.04 1.79
C LEU A 1118 -20.08 -17.61 0.38
N TYR A 1119 -20.13 -18.95 0.27
CA TYR A 1119 -20.47 -19.63 -0.98
C TYR A 1119 -21.99 -19.83 -1.04
N CYS A 1120 -22.62 -19.25 -2.05
CA CYS A 1120 -24.06 -19.32 -2.28
C CYS A 1120 -24.37 -20.44 -3.29
N GLU A 1121 -25.21 -21.40 -2.90
CA GLU A 1121 -25.57 -22.52 -3.76
C GLU A 1121 -26.54 -22.09 -4.87
N LYS A 1122 -26.44 -22.73 -6.05
CA LYS A 1122 -27.17 -22.31 -7.24
C LYS A 1122 -28.67 -22.57 -7.09
N GLY A 1123 -29.45 -21.52 -6.82
CA GLY A 1123 -30.90 -21.58 -6.62
C GLY A 1123 -31.33 -21.49 -5.15
N ALA A 1124 -30.39 -21.34 -4.22
CA ALA A 1124 -30.71 -20.91 -2.85
C ALA A 1124 -30.81 -19.37 -2.81
N GLU A 1125 -31.72 -18.85 -1.99
CA GLU A 1125 -31.80 -17.42 -1.70
C GLU A 1125 -30.54 -16.96 -0.97
N ALA A 1126 -29.88 -15.94 -1.53
CA ALA A 1126 -28.70 -15.33 -0.94
C ALA A 1126 -29.13 -14.27 0.10
N PRO A 1127 -28.45 -14.17 1.24
CA PRO A 1127 -28.76 -13.18 2.26
C PRO A 1127 -28.79 -11.73 1.76
N GLU A 1128 -29.72 -10.91 2.24
CA GLU A 1128 -29.77 -9.48 1.90
C GLU A 1128 -28.59 -8.67 2.51
N LYS A 1129 -28.29 -7.48 1.97
CA LYS A 1129 -27.25 -6.58 2.53
C LYS A 1129 -27.66 -6.17 3.96
N GLY A 1130 -26.89 -6.59 4.96
CA GLY A 1130 -27.22 -6.35 6.38
C GLY A 1130 -28.03 -7.45 7.08
N GLU A 1131 -28.36 -8.55 6.39
CA GLU A 1131 -28.86 -9.79 7.01
C GLU A 1131 -27.71 -10.48 7.77
N VAL A 1132 -28.03 -11.18 8.86
CA VAL A 1132 -27.12 -12.08 9.58
C VAL A 1132 -27.61 -13.51 9.43
N VAL A 1133 -26.73 -14.41 8.99
CA VAL A 1133 -27.04 -15.84 8.82
C VAL A 1133 -26.08 -16.75 9.54
N ASN A 1134 -26.60 -17.89 10.01
CA ASN A 1134 -25.79 -18.98 10.52
C ASN A 1134 -24.90 -19.55 9.42
N VAL A 1135 -23.61 -19.70 9.70
CA VAL A 1135 -22.62 -20.33 8.82
C VAL A 1135 -21.77 -21.35 9.56
N ARG A 1136 -21.03 -22.13 8.77
CA ARG A 1136 -19.89 -22.92 9.23
C ARG A 1136 -18.64 -22.55 8.43
N LEU A 1137 -17.48 -22.73 9.05
CA LEU A 1137 -16.19 -22.69 8.36
C LEU A 1137 -16.05 -23.90 7.42
N GLU A 1138 -15.69 -23.66 6.16
CA GLU A 1138 -15.51 -24.73 5.16
C GLU A 1138 -14.03 -24.90 4.78
N ASP A 1139 -13.31 -23.81 4.49
CA ASP A 1139 -11.87 -23.83 4.17
C ASP A 1139 -11.19 -22.47 4.45
N ILE A 1140 -9.86 -22.45 4.58
CA ILE A 1140 -9.03 -21.24 4.69
C ILE A 1140 -7.84 -21.36 3.72
N VAL A 1141 -7.81 -20.47 2.73
CA VAL A 1141 -6.74 -20.41 1.72
C VAL A 1141 -5.79 -19.27 2.04
N LEU A 1142 -4.56 -19.60 2.47
CA LEU A 1142 -3.50 -18.62 2.73
C LEU A 1142 -2.79 -18.19 1.45
N GLY A 1143 -2.54 -16.89 1.29
CA GLY A 1143 -1.92 -16.28 0.11
C GLY A 1143 -1.79 -14.75 0.22
N PRO A 1144 -1.34 -14.06 -0.85
CA PRO A 1144 -1.25 -12.58 -0.88
C PRO A 1144 -2.60 -11.89 -0.66
N ARG A 1145 -3.68 -12.58 -1.05
CA ARG A 1145 -5.06 -12.30 -0.67
C ARG A 1145 -5.62 -13.55 0.01
N SER A 1146 -5.23 -13.75 1.28
CA SER A 1146 -5.74 -14.86 2.08
C SER A 1146 -7.26 -14.75 2.19
N ARG A 1147 -7.99 -15.87 2.13
CA ARG A 1147 -9.46 -15.89 2.21
C ARG A 1147 -9.98 -17.00 3.12
N MET A 1148 -10.96 -16.67 3.96
CA MET A 1148 -11.80 -17.61 4.67
C MET A 1148 -13.05 -17.92 3.84
N ILE A 1149 -13.40 -19.20 3.70
CA ILE A 1149 -14.57 -19.67 2.95
C ILE A 1149 -15.56 -20.26 3.95
N VAL A 1150 -16.80 -19.79 3.89
CA VAL A 1150 -17.90 -20.25 4.75
C VAL A 1150 -19.10 -20.69 3.92
N LYS A 1151 -19.95 -21.55 4.49
CA LYS A 1151 -21.24 -21.98 3.90
C LYS A 1151 -22.37 -21.74 4.90
N ARG A 1152 -23.57 -21.44 4.39
CA ARG A 1152 -24.81 -21.30 5.20
C ARG A 1152 -25.06 -22.62 5.95
N ARG A 1153 -25.35 -22.53 7.25
CA ARG A 1153 -25.73 -23.64 8.12
C ARG A 1153 -27.25 -23.55 8.31
N TYR A 1154 -27.97 -24.28 7.45
CA TYR A 1154 -29.40 -24.55 7.58
C TYR A 1154 -29.65 -25.47 8.79
#